data_AF-A0A2S6IBB8-F1
#
_entry.id   AF-A0A2S6IBB8-F1
#
_cell.length_a   1.000
_cell.length_b   1.000
_cell.length_c   1.000
_cell.angle_alpha   90.00
_cell.angle_beta   90.00
_cell.angle_gamma   90.00
#
_symmetry.space_group_name_H-M   'P 1'
#
loop_
_entity.id
_entity.type
_entity.pdbx_description
1 polymer ?
#
loop_
_entity_poly.entity_id
_entity_poly.type
_entity_poly.pdbx_seq_one_letter_code
_entity_poly.pdbx_strand_id
1 'polypeptide(L)'
;MKPLAGLLGLLFLVGMPGGLPAQGSPCEPQIQLVSATADRQAGFVALQVLARGLDCDVIEQLEAGDLHISERIGNQAPQTISIVRVTDSLVYDTLNMNRDSVDVLFLVDASRDAQLSASLDMIQTFLERHNNARGNYQVQVFSDKIEPPIPIDPARPMDALRSVKTRSGQPHLYAALLSVLQGREKASNKQLIFLFSGGANVAPDYTDRPRLPPQAEHVYRAVEALGNKLYLFTITNTGAISSGPEAEGAPGDFLRQLPLKTPVGDDGHARGSLPDGVEQVFGGGRRVATSHLVMVKPQDLVFTGRLRQYGLVDAHRADADTSYATFSMGSFNDPVRIGELRQAVSWFGPTLFGLLGVGGLLAVFYFVVPQIRRRQFRHDHVVPYASQPGRQVLDPMTREPIRDGDPVVNICSMVVPLQTWKDCGDQCPHYPGCTNNNLQCSGAGRGQSLNFFALHGVNRRLNWIWFGALGGFSGWVLYALIAGAGRNWLATAAGNLSAYQNAESLLREAVIGACFGLGMTLMLAIMEERSQSRRISVRRILLRTLLGGLAATIAFGGGFLLLEWELVASPIVSAAISWTVFGVALGFVLTLRSTIERKRGLLGGLISGAIGFVVYWLSQKFLGTDLIPKVISLLISGALLGLVLDTVVKLAENYEIEYISPANYYRKVPLSKWLKSSWDILIGTQPGCQVYIKWPDENVLPEHARIKLEGGRVYLYPQGETLVNGEIIHGQKRVQLQSGDTLQLGRRSTTQMRFWER
;
A
#
# COMPACT_ATOMS: atom_id res chain seq x y z
N MET A 1 7.35 19.11 21.76
CA MET A 1 6.73 18.65 20.50
C MET A 1 7.55 19.17 19.32
N LYS A 2 8.69 18.52 19.05
CA LYS A 2 9.52 18.66 17.84
C LYS A 2 10.30 17.34 17.78
N PRO A 3 9.75 16.31 17.11
CA PRO A 3 10.38 15.84 15.86
C PRO A 3 9.31 15.26 14.91
N LEU A 4 8.85 16.07 13.96
CA LEU A 4 8.10 15.56 12.80
C LEU A 4 8.54 16.25 11.48
N ALA A 5 9.31 17.34 11.57
CA ALA A 5 9.81 18.09 10.41
C ALA A 5 11.10 17.51 9.81
N GLY A 6 11.80 16.62 10.51
CA GLY A 6 13.05 16.02 10.01
C GLY A 6 12.88 14.92 8.97
N LEU A 7 11.66 14.36 8.81
CA LEU A 7 11.40 13.25 7.89
C LEU A 7 10.85 13.69 6.52
N LEU A 8 10.48 14.97 6.38
CA LEU A 8 9.94 15.56 5.14
C LEU A 8 10.96 16.40 4.35
N GLY A 9 12.12 16.72 4.95
CA GLY A 9 13.18 17.51 4.31
C GLY A 9 14.14 16.74 3.39
N LEU A 10 14.04 15.41 3.35
CA LEU A 10 14.86 14.55 2.49
C LEU A 10 14.22 14.25 1.11
N LEU A 11 13.07 14.87 0.82
CA LEU A 11 12.31 14.70 -0.43
C LEU A 11 12.64 15.76 -1.52
N PHE A 12 13.62 16.65 -1.32
CA PHE A 12 13.89 17.79 -2.23
C PHE A 12 15.35 17.96 -2.66
N LEU A 13 16.12 16.88 -2.78
CA LEU A 13 17.39 16.88 -3.50
C LEU A 13 17.28 15.95 -4.71
N VAL A 14 16.53 16.42 -5.70
CA VAL A 14 16.47 15.82 -7.03
C VAL A 14 17.76 16.20 -7.76
N GLY A 15 18.73 15.28 -7.76
CA GLY A 15 19.69 15.20 -8.84
C GLY A 15 18.96 14.63 -10.05
N MET A 16 18.77 15.45 -11.09
CA MET A 16 18.31 14.94 -12.38
C MET A 16 19.38 13.99 -12.95
N PRO A 17 19.05 12.76 -13.38
CA PRO A 17 19.97 11.95 -14.13
C PRO A 17 19.96 12.40 -15.60
N GLY A 18 21.16 12.65 -16.13
CA GLY A 18 21.45 12.56 -17.56
C GLY A 18 20.87 13.65 -18.45
N GLY A 19 21.59 14.76 -18.58
CA GLY A 19 21.52 15.51 -19.84
C GLY A 19 21.92 14.59 -20.98
N LEU A 20 21.07 14.53 -22.01
CA LEU A 20 21.42 13.90 -23.30
C LEU A 20 22.78 14.44 -23.75
N PRO A 21 23.71 13.58 -24.23
CA PRO A 21 25.00 14.05 -24.70
C PRO A 21 24.80 15.11 -25.78
N ALA A 22 25.59 16.17 -25.69
CA ALA A 22 25.62 17.27 -26.63
C ALA A 22 25.74 16.74 -28.07
N GLN A 23 24.95 17.36 -28.95
CA GLN A 23 24.82 17.09 -30.38
C GLN A 23 26.17 16.76 -31.03
N GLY A 24 26.34 15.49 -31.42
CA GLY A 24 27.26 15.12 -32.49
C GLY A 24 26.86 15.82 -33.79
N SER A 25 27.80 15.91 -34.73
CA SER A 25 27.57 16.52 -36.05
C SER A 25 26.27 15.99 -36.70
N PRO A 26 25.50 16.82 -37.42
CA PRO A 26 24.09 16.57 -37.73
C PRO A 26 23.76 15.35 -38.60
N CYS A 27 24.76 14.58 -39.04
CA CYS A 27 24.63 13.56 -40.08
C CYS A 27 25.61 12.39 -39.93
N GLU A 28 26.01 12.02 -38.71
CA GLU A 28 26.66 10.72 -38.55
C GLU A 28 25.59 9.62 -38.59
N PRO A 29 25.74 8.55 -39.41
CA PRO A 29 24.81 7.44 -39.42
C PRO A 29 24.79 6.83 -38.02
N GLN A 30 23.64 6.91 -37.38
CA GLN A 30 23.45 6.49 -36.01
C GLN A 30 22.16 5.70 -35.90
N ILE A 31 22.28 4.49 -35.37
CA ILE A 31 21.18 3.70 -34.86
C ILE A 31 21.10 4.00 -33.36
N GLN A 32 20.07 4.73 -32.96
CA GLN A 32 19.86 5.15 -31.58
C GLN A 32 18.60 4.51 -31.00
N LEU A 33 18.73 3.98 -29.78
CA LEU A 33 17.62 3.50 -28.99
C LEU A 33 16.96 4.68 -28.26
N VAL A 34 15.67 4.88 -28.49
CA VAL A 34 14.89 6.01 -27.96
C VAL A 34 14.21 5.63 -26.64
N SER A 35 13.50 4.51 -26.63
CA SER A 35 12.80 4.03 -25.45
C SER A 35 12.58 2.51 -25.49
N ALA A 36 12.24 1.95 -24.33
CA ALA A 36 11.89 0.54 -24.18
C ALA A 36 10.57 0.43 -23.42
N THR A 37 9.65 -0.37 -23.95
CA THR A 37 8.32 -0.60 -23.35
C THR A 37 7.97 -2.08 -23.40
N ALA A 38 7.44 -2.66 -22.33
CA ALA A 38 7.05 -4.07 -22.32
C ALA A 38 5.56 -4.25 -22.57
N ASP A 39 5.22 -5.12 -23.53
CA ASP A 39 3.84 -5.57 -23.71
C ASP A 39 3.58 -6.78 -22.80
N ARG A 40 2.70 -6.58 -21.81
CA ARG A 40 2.31 -7.60 -20.83
C ARG A 40 1.72 -8.85 -21.50
N GLN A 41 0.98 -8.69 -22.59
CA GLN A 41 0.26 -9.80 -23.23
C GLN A 41 1.12 -10.51 -24.27
N ALA A 42 1.89 -9.75 -25.05
CA ALA A 42 2.65 -10.32 -26.16
C ALA A 42 3.90 -11.11 -25.71
N GLY A 43 4.43 -10.84 -24.51
CA GLY A 43 5.63 -11.53 -24.02
C GLY A 43 6.93 -11.02 -24.63
N PHE A 44 6.89 -9.81 -25.18
CA PHE A 44 8.01 -9.15 -25.83
C PHE A 44 8.21 -7.75 -25.25
N VAL A 45 9.43 -7.23 -25.39
CA VAL A 45 9.74 -5.84 -25.12
C VAL A 45 9.86 -5.12 -26.47
N ALA A 46 9.13 -4.03 -26.62
CA ALA A 46 9.14 -3.16 -27.77
C ALA A 46 10.17 -2.04 -27.57
N LEU A 47 11.20 -2.03 -28.40
CA LEU A 47 12.27 -1.05 -28.43
C LEU A 47 11.98 -0.05 -29.55
N GLN A 48 11.90 1.23 -29.21
CA GLN A 48 11.74 2.30 -30.18
C GLN A 48 13.10 2.76 -30.70
N VAL A 49 13.33 2.66 -32.00
CA VAL A 49 14.64 2.88 -32.62
C VAL A 49 14.59 3.98 -33.68
N LEU A 50 15.57 4.86 -33.64
CA LEU A 50 15.87 5.86 -34.66
C LEU A 50 17.10 5.41 -35.45
N ALA A 51 16.92 5.04 -36.72
CA ALA A 51 17.97 4.59 -37.62
C ALA A 51 18.10 5.57 -38.79
N ARG A 52 19.27 6.20 -38.92
CA ARG A 52 19.59 7.14 -40.00
C ARG A 52 20.80 6.67 -40.79
N GLY A 53 20.72 6.75 -42.11
CA GLY A 53 21.82 6.45 -43.03
C GLY A 53 22.85 7.57 -43.13
N LEU A 54 23.88 7.34 -43.95
CA LEU A 54 24.96 8.30 -44.22
C LEU A 54 24.46 9.62 -44.83
N ASP A 55 23.37 9.56 -45.59
CA ASP A 55 22.71 10.71 -46.22
C ASP A 55 21.73 11.43 -45.27
N CYS A 56 21.75 11.09 -43.97
CA CYS A 56 20.85 11.56 -42.92
C CYS A 56 19.36 11.21 -43.12
N ASP A 57 19.03 10.46 -44.19
CA ASP A 57 17.71 9.90 -44.44
C ASP A 57 17.43 8.67 -43.56
N VAL A 58 16.15 8.37 -43.36
CA VAL A 58 15.72 7.18 -42.60
C VAL A 58 16.05 5.94 -43.39
N ILE A 59 16.67 4.95 -42.73
CA ILE A 59 16.87 3.64 -43.34
C ILE A 59 15.49 3.00 -43.54
N GLU A 60 15.05 2.75 -44.77
CA GLU A 60 13.71 2.23 -45.02
C GLU A 60 13.57 0.71 -44.78
N GLN A 61 14.71 0.00 -44.74
CA GLN A 61 14.75 -1.45 -44.58
C GLN A 61 15.78 -1.80 -43.51
N LEU A 62 15.36 -1.74 -42.24
CA LEU A 62 16.18 -2.21 -41.13
C LEU A 62 15.81 -3.67 -40.82
N GLU A 63 16.75 -4.58 -41.03
CA GLU A 63 16.55 -6.00 -40.75
C GLU A 63 17.07 -6.39 -39.36
N ALA A 64 16.61 -7.54 -38.85
CA ALA A 64 17.10 -8.06 -37.57
C ALA A 64 18.61 -8.39 -37.59
N GLY A 65 19.18 -8.66 -38.77
CA GLY A 65 20.62 -8.91 -38.93
C GLY A 65 21.49 -7.67 -38.75
N ASP A 66 20.91 -6.48 -38.84
CA ASP A 66 21.63 -5.20 -38.78
C ASP A 66 21.83 -4.70 -37.34
N LEU A 67 21.23 -5.39 -36.37
CA LEU A 67 21.15 -4.94 -34.99
C LEU A 67 21.73 -5.98 -34.03
N HIS A 68 22.68 -5.57 -33.21
CA HIS A 68 23.12 -6.33 -32.06
C HIS A 68 22.50 -5.75 -30.79
N ILE A 69 21.60 -6.51 -30.15
CA ILE A 69 20.90 -6.08 -28.95
C ILE A 69 21.37 -6.88 -27.75
N SER A 70 21.78 -6.18 -26.71
CA SER A 70 22.14 -6.76 -25.42
C SER A 70 21.19 -6.29 -24.33
N GLU A 71 20.91 -7.17 -23.37
CA GLU A 71 20.18 -6.83 -22.15
C GLU A 71 21.10 -7.02 -20.95
N ARG A 72 21.08 -6.04 -20.06
CA ARG A 72 21.79 -6.06 -18.78
C ARG A 72 20.77 -5.91 -17.66
N ILE A 73 20.74 -6.88 -16.75
CA ILE A 73 19.83 -6.89 -15.60
C ILE A 73 20.61 -6.54 -14.33
N GLY A 74 20.44 -5.31 -13.83
CA GLY A 74 21.23 -4.78 -12.72
C GLY A 74 22.74 -4.87 -12.99
N ASN A 75 23.49 -5.50 -12.07
CA ASN A 75 24.95 -5.61 -12.16
C ASN A 75 25.46 -6.80 -12.99
N GLN A 76 24.58 -7.56 -13.65
CA GLN A 76 25.01 -8.69 -14.48
C GLN A 76 25.76 -8.22 -15.72
N ALA A 77 26.56 -9.11 -16.33
CA ALA A 77 27.16 -8.84 -17.63
C ALA A 77 26.06 -8.72 -18.70
N PRO A 78 26.20 -7.83 -19.70
CA PRO A 78 25.28 -7.77 -20.83
C PRO A 78 25.24 -9.12 -21.52
N GLN A 79 24.04 -9.61 -21.88
CA GLN A 79 23.91 -10.78 -22.74
C GLN A 79 23.08 -10.43 -23.97
N THR A 80 23.49 -10.94 -25.12
CA THR A 80 22.79 -10.78 -26.38
C THR A 80 21.40 -11.40 -26.33
N ILE A 81 20.40 -10.68 -26.79
CA ILE A 81 18.99 -11.14 -26.85
C ILE A 81 18.52 -11.24 -28.30
N SER A 82 17.58 -12.16 -28.56
CA SER A 82 17.06 -12.40 -29.90
C SER A 82 16.01 -11.36 -30.28
N ILE A 83 16.16 -10.79 -31.48
CA ILE A 83 15.16 -9.96 -32.12
C ILE A 83 14.08 -10.87 -32.70
N VAL A 84 12.82 -10.56 -32.38
CA VAL A 84 11.66 -11.32 -32.83
C VAL A 84 11.12 -10.72 -34.12
N ARG A 85 11.04 -9.39 -34.18
CA ARG A 85 10.48 -8.67 -35.32
C ARG A 85 10.98 -7.22 -35.35
N VAL A 86 11.31 -6.73 -36.54
CA VAL A 86 11.48 -5.29 -36.81
C VAL A 86 10.26 -4.85 -37.62
N THR A 87 9.67 -3.72 -37.26
CA THR A 87 8.53 -3.14 -37.99
C THR A 87 8.76 -1.66 -38.20
N ASP A 88 8.55 -1.19 -39.41
CA ASP A 88 8.68 0.23 -39.75
C ASP A 88 7.60 1.02 -38.99
N SER A 89 8.05 2.02 -38.24
CA SER A 89 7.20 2.86 -37.41
C SER A 89 7.74 4.27 -37.46
N LEU A 90 7.56 4.91 -38.61
CA LEU A 90 7.97 6.29 -38.85
C LEU A 90 7.10 7.24 -38.04
N VAL A 91 7.64 7.71 -36.92
CA VAL A 91 7.10 8.82 -36.13
C VAL A 91 8.03 10.00 -36.30
N TYR A 92 7.49 11.08 -36.85
CA TYR A 92 8.19 12.36 -36.97
C TYR A 92 7.86 13.22 -35.75
N ASP A 93 8.88 13.87 -35.19
CA ASP A 93 8.72 14.89 -34.16
C ASP A 93 8.08 16.13 -34.81
N THR A 94 8.67 16.62 -35.91
CA THR A 94 8.27 17.91 -36.52
C THR A 94 7.59 17.78 -37.89
N LEU A 95 6.73 18.75 -38.21
CA LEU A 95 6.06 18.91 -39.50
C LEU A 95 7.03 19.40 -40.58
N ASN A 96 6.94 18.88 -41.81
CA ASN A 96 7.64 19.46 -42.95
C ASN A 96 6.70 20.37 -43.74
N MET A 97 6.65 21.64 -43.36
CA MET A 97 5.83 22.67 -44.00
C MET A 97 6.03 22.73 -45.53
N ASN A 98 7.24 22.52 -46.06
CA ASN A 98 7.48 22.63 -47.50
C ASN A 98 6.83 21.51 -48.32
N ARG A 99 6.48 20.38 -47.70
CA ARG A 99 5.91 19.20 -48.38
C ARG A 99 4.48 18.89 -47.93
N ASP A 100 4.20 19.01 -46.64
CA ASP A 100 2.92 18.65 -46.06
C ASP A 100 1.93 19.82 -46.20
N SER A 101 0.73 19.55 -46.72
CA SER A 101 -0.38 20.50 -46.63
C SER A 101 -0.92 20.52 -45.20
N VAL A 102 -0.88 21.69 -44.57
CA VAL A 102 -1.27 21.88 -43.18
C VAL A 102 -2.48 22.80 -43.11
N ASP A 103 -3.52 22.38 -42.40
CA ASP A 103 -4.64 23.24 -42.06
C ASP A 103 -4.34 23.92 -40.71
N VAL A 104 -4.07 25.22 -40.74
CA VAL A 104 -3.76 26.02 -39.56
C VAL A 104 -5.01 26.82 -39.15
N LEU A 105 -5.50 26.57 -37.95
CA LEU A 105 -6.66 27.23 -37.38
C LEU A 105 -6.26 28.03 -36.14
N PHE A 106 -6.45 29.35 -36.19
CA PHE A 106 -6.36 30.22 -35.03
C PHE A 106 -7.74 30.35 -34.40
N LEU A 107 -7.98 29.63 -33.30
CA LEU A 107 -9.21 29.71 -32.53
C LEU A 107 -9.06 30.79 -31.46
N VAL A 108 -9.74 31.92 -31.64
CA VAL A 108 -9.51 33.14 -30.85
C VAL A 108 -10.73 33.48 -30.02
N ASP A 109 -10.51 33.66 -28.72
CA ASP A 109 -11.50 34.18 -27.80
C ASP A 109 -11.75 35.67 -28.09
N ALA A 110 -12.95 35.98 -28.55
CA ALA A 110 -13.40 37.33 -28.83
C ALA A 110 -14.43 37.81 -27.80
N SER A 111 -14.54 37.15 -26.64
CA SER A 111 -15.41 37.58 -25.55
C SER A 111 -14.98 38.93 -24.98
N ARG A 112 -15.87 39.55 -24.19
CA ARG A 112 -15.67 40.91 -23.65
C ARG A 112 -14.37 41.07 -22.86
N ASP A 113 -13.97 40.03 -22.14
CA ASP A 113 -12.84 40.05 -21.22
C ASP A 113 -11.53 39.55 -21.89
N ALA A 114 -11.59 39.14 -23.16
CA ALA A 114 -10.44 38.66 -23.90
C ALA A 114 -9.57 39.80 -24.46
N GLN A 115 -8.25 39.61 -24.46
CA GLN A 115 -7.31 40.53 -25.12
C GLN A 115 -7.20 40.26 -26.61
N LEU A 116 -8.28 40.53 -27.34
CA LEU A 116 -8.37 40.23 -28.77
C LEU A 116 -7.23 40.85 -29.58
N SER A 117 -6.84 42.10 -29.29
CA SER A 117 -5.75 42.78 -30.01
C SER A 117 -4.41 42.05 -29.87
N ALA A 118 -4.04 41.61 -28.66
CA ALA A 118 -2.81 40.88 -28.42
C ALA A 118 -2.79 39.53 -29.15
N SER A 119 -3.93 38.84 -29.21
CA SER A 119 -4.08 37.62 -29.99
C SER A 119 -3.91 37.85 -31.49
N LEU A 120 -4.53 38.91 -32.03
CA LEU A 120 -4.39 39.25 -33.46
C LEU A 120 -2.96 39.65 -33.81
N ASP A 121 -2.27 40.41 -32.95
CA ASP A 121 -0.86 40.78 -33.14
C ASP A 121 0.06 39.55 -33.14
N MET A 122 -0.19 38.57 -32.26
CA MET A 122 0.55 37.30 -32.26
C MET A 122 0.30 36.45 -33.50
N ILE A 123 -0.96 36.41 -33.99
CA ILE A 123 -1.29 35.71 -35.24
C ILE A 123 -0.60 36.39 -36.41
N GLN A 124 -0.59 37.73 -36.46
CA GLN A 124 0.13 38.48 -37.48
C GLN A 124 1.62 38.16 -37.44
N THR A 125 2.25 38.25 -36.26
CA THR A 125 3.67 37.95 -36.07
C THR A 125 4.01 36.51 -36.49
N PHE A 126 3.15 35.56 -36.14
CA PHE A 126 3.28 34.17 -36.54
C PHE A 126 3.22 34.03 -38.06
N LEU A 127 2.23 34.64 -38.72
CA LEU A 127 2.07 34.58 -40.18
C LEU A 127 3.23 35.26 -40.90
N GLU A 128 3.73 36.40 -40.42
CA GLU A 128 4.88 37.07 -41.00
C GLU A 128 6.16 36.22 -40.93
N ARG A 129 6.32 35.45 -39.85
CA ARG A 129 7.51 34.63 -39.60
C ARG A 129 7.45 33.24 -40.23
N HIS A 130 6.27 32.62 -40.23
CA HIS A 130 6.06 31.20 -40.53
C HIS A 130 5.06 30.97 -41.68
N ASN A 131 4.94 31.94 -42.59
CA ASN A 131 4.11 31.81 -43.80
C ASN A 131 4.59 30.64 -44.67
N ASN A 132 3.66 29.77 -45.04
CA ASN A 132 3.85 28.71 -46.00
C ASN A 132 2.77 28.79 -47.08
N ALA A 133 3.18 28.90 -48.35
CA ALA A 133 2.29 28.97 -49.50
C ALA A 133 1.36 27.74 -49.68
N ARG A 134 1.67 26.60 -49.04
CA ARG A 134 0.85 25.38 -49.05
C ARG A 134 -0.05 25.23 -47.82
N GLY A 135 0.06 26.15 -46.85
CA GLY A 135 -0.78 26.18 -45.67
C GLY A 135 -2.14 26.80 -45.96
N ASN A 136 -3.19 26.21 -45.40
CA ASN A 136 -4.53 26.80 -45.39
C ASN A 136 -4.76 27.43 -44.01
N TYR A 137 -4.69 28.77 -43.95
CA TYR A 137 -4.78 29.53 -42.72
C TYR A 137 -6.20 30.05 -42.52
N GLN A 138 -6.75 29.83 -41.32
CA GLN A 138 -8.10 30.26 -40.97
C GLN A 138 -8.08 30.84 -39.56
N VAL A 139 -8.80 31.94 -39.35
CA VAL A 139 -9.12 32.44 -38.01
C VAL A 139 -10.58 32.14 -37.72
N GLN A 140 -10.86 31.58 -36.56
CA GLN A 140 -12.21 31.34 -36.10
C GLN A 140 -12.36 31.96 -34.72
N VAL A 141 -13.39 32.77 -34.54
CA VAL A 141 -13.63 33.44 -33.26
C VAL A 141 -14.74 32.77 -32.50
N PHE A 142 -14.62 32.78 -31.17
CA PHE A 142 -15.67 32.31 -30.29
C PHE A 142 -15.90 33.29 -29.15
N SER A 143 -17.14 33.33 -28.67
CA SER A 143 -17.57 33.98 -27.43
C SER A 143 -18.65 33.09 -26.82
N ASP A 144 -19.89 33.56 -26.69
CA ASP A 144 -21.04 32.71 -26.32
C ASP A 144 -21.48 31.82 -27.50
N LYS A 145 -21.07 32.20 -28.71
CA LYS A 145 -21.28 31.47 -29.97
C LYS A 145 -19.96 31.35 -30.72
N ILE A 146 -19.85 30.29 -31.51
CA ILE A 146 -18.74 30.09 -32.45
C ILE A 146 -19.13 30.64 -33.82
N GLU A 147 -18.25 31.44 -34.42
CA GLU A 147 -18.45 31.99 -35.75
C GLU A 147 -17.87 31.05 -36.82
N PRO A 148 -18.31 31.16 -38.09
CA PRO A 148 -17.67 30.41 -39.16
C PRO A 148 -16.19 30.82 -39.32
N PRO A 149 -15.30 29.89 -39.73
CA PRO A 149 -13.90 30.21 -39.95
C PRO A 149 -13.74 31.20 -41.11
N ILE A 150 -12.91 32.22 -40.90
CA ILE A 150 -12.55 33.24 -41.87
C ILE A 150 -11.20 32.84 -42.48
N PRO A 151 -11.12 32.61 -43.80
CA PRO A 151 -9.85 32.29 -44.45
C PRO A 151 -8.90 33.50 -44.38
N ILE A 152 -7.62 33.23 -44.15
CA ILE A 152 -6.56 34.23 -44.10
C ILE A 152 -5.68 34.06 -45.34
N ASP A 153 -5.61 35.10 -46.16
CA ASP A 153 -4.57 35.22 -47.19
C ASP A 153 -3.26 35.60 -46.47
N PRO A 154 -2.25 34.72 -46.41
CA PRO A 154 -1.04 34.99 -45.65
C PRO A 154 -0.18 36.09 -46.30
N ALA A 155 -0.43 36.48 -47.56
CA ALA A 155 0.20 37.65 -48.17
C ALA A 155 -0.41 38.97 -47.65
N ARG A 156 -1.66 38.94 -47.17
CA ARG A 156 -2.40 40.10 -46.66
C ARG A 156 -3.23 39.71 -45.43
N PRO A 157 -2.60 39.26 -44.34
CA PRO A 157 -3.32 38.70 -43.20
C PRO A 157 -4.26 39.72 -42.55
N MET A 158 -3.91 41.02 -42.63
CA MET A 158 -4.70 42.11 -42.05
C MET A 158 -6.09 42.29 -42.65
N ASP A 159 -6.32 41.86 -43.90
CA ASP A 159 -7.65 41.98 -44.52
C ASP A 159 -8.67 41.08 -43.79
N ALA A 160 -8.25 39.87 -43.43
CA ALA A 160 -9.05 38.95 -42.62
C ALA A 160 -9.08 39.38 -41.14
N LEU A 161 -7.92 39.71 -40.55
CA LEU A 161 -7.83 40.02 -39.11
C LEU A 161 -8.57 41.31 -38.72
N ARG A 162 -8.66 42.33 -39.58
CA ARG A 162 -9.43 43.56 -39.31
C ARG A 162 -10.94 43.34 -39.23
N SER A 163 -11.44 42.26 -39.84
CA SER A 163 -12.86 41.91 -39.78
C SER A 163 -13.26 41.32 -38.42
N VAL A 164 -12.28 40.83 -37.66
CA VAL A 164 -12.46 40.25 -36.34
C VAL A 164 -12.68 41.35 -35.30
N LYS A 165 -13.82 41.30 -34.61
CA LYS A 165 -14.23 42.31 -33.60
C LYS A 165 -14.59 41.63 -32.29
N THR A 166 -14.37 42.34 -31.18
CA THR A 166 -14.81 41.91 -29.86
C THR A 166 -16.33 41.73 -29.83
N ARG A 167 -16.79 40.69 -29.13
CA ARG A 167 -18.18 40.33 -28.95
C ARG A 167 -18.60 40.58 -27.50
N SER A 168 -19.89 40.87 -27.31
CA SER A 168 -20.43 41.20 -25.99
C SER A 168 -20.65 40.00 -25.07
N GLY A 169 -20.56 38.77 -25.60
CA GLY A 169 -20.81 37.51 -24.91
C GLY A 169 -19.65 37.06 -24.00
N GLN A 170 -19.95 36.07 -23.14
CA GLN A 170 -18.99 35.39 -22.27
C GLN A 170 -18.36 34.19 -23.00
N PRO A 171 -17.13 33.77 -22.67
CA PRO A 171 -16.43 32.72 -23.42
C PRO A 171 -17.03 31.33 -23.15
N HIS A 172 -17.49 30.64 -24.21
CA HIS A 172 -17.91 29.24 -24.18
C HIS A 172 -16.85 28.32 -24.80
N LEU A 173 -15.69 28.26 -24.13
CA LEU A 173 -14.50 27.59 -24.62
C LEU A 173 -14.72 26.10 -24.95
N TYR A 174 -15.42 25.35 -24.09
CA TYR A 174 -15.57 23.91 -24.27
C TYR A 174 -16.47 23.57 -25.46
N ALA A 175 -17.56 24.32 -25.67
CA ALA A 175 -18.39 24.11 -26.85
C ALA A 175 -17.67 24.51 -28.13
N ALA A 176 -16.90 25.60 -28.10
CA ALA A 176 -16.11 26.06 -29.24
C ALA A 176 -15.08 25.00 -29.65
N LEU A 177 -14.30 24.49 -28.69
CA LEU A 177 -13.30 23.44 -28.96
C LEU A 177 -13.95 22.15 -29.48
N LEU A 178 -15.02 21.67 -28.85
CA LEU A 178 -15.71 20.47 -29.34
C LEU A 178 -16.22 20.64 -30.77
N SER A 179 -16.81 21.79 -31.08
CA SER A 179 -17.30 22.08 -32.43
C SER A 179 -16.17 22.05 -33.46
N VAL A 180 -15.01 22.62 -33.12
CA VAL A 180 -13.83 22.63 -33.99
C VAL A 180 -13.26 21.22 -34.16
N LEU A 181 -13.01 20.51 -33.06
CA LEU A 181 -12.40 19.17 -33.08
C LEU A 181 -13.28 18.16 -33.84
N GLN A 182 -14.60 18.19 -33.62
CA GLN A 182 -15.55 17.31 -34.33
C GLN A 182 -15.64 17.62 -35.83
N GLY A 183 -15.64 18.90 -36.21
CA GLY A 183 -15.65 19.29 -37.62
C GLY A 183 -14.39 18.85 -38.37
N ARG A 184 -13.33 18.56 -37.62
CA ARG A 184 -11.98 18.29 -38.10
C ARG A 184 -11.60 16.80 -38.06
N GLU A 185 -12.36 15.94 -37.38
CA GLU A 185 -12.14 14.48 -37.29
C GLU A 185 -12.01 13.80 -38.67
N LYS A 186 -12.71 14.32 -39.67
CA LYS A 186 -12.72 13.76 -41.03
C LYS A 186 -11.66 14.34 -41.97
N ALA A 187 -10.85 15.32 -41.54
CA ALA A 187 -9.86 15.88 -42.44
C ALA A 187 -8.73 14.87 -42.70
N SER A 188 -8.25 14.84 -43.95
CA SER A 188 -7.09 14.06 -44.36
C SER A 188 -5.77 14.71 -44.00
N ASN A 189 -5.78 16.04 -43.85
CA ASN A 189 -4.57 16.84 -43.60
C ASN A 189 -4.21 16.88 -42.11
N LYS A 190 -2.93 17.11 -41.83
CA LYS A 190 -2.48 17.44 -40.47
C LYS A 190 -3.03 18.81 -40.07
N GLN A 191 -3.41 18.92 -38.80
CA GLN A 191 -4.11 20.08 -38.28
C GLN A 191 -3.31 20.73 -37.19
N LEU A 192 -3.21 22.05 -37.26
CA LEU A 192 -2.56 22.86 -36.26
C LEU A 192 -3.61 23.80 -35.69
N ILE A 193 -3.89 23.67 -34.40
CA ILE A 193 -4.83 24.53 -33.71
C ILE A 193 -4.05 25.40 -32.73
N PHE A 194 -4.13 26.70 -32.95
CA PHE A 194 -3.65 27.71 -32.01
C PHE A 194 -4.85 28.28 -31.27
N LEU A 195 -4.97 27.94 -29.99
CA LEU A 195 -6.06 28.39 -29.13
C LEU A 195 -5.62 29.60 -28.31
N PHE A 196 -6.19 30.77 -28.57
CA PHE A 196 -5.97 31.99 -27.78
C PHE A 196 -7.17 32.22 -26.87
N SER A 197 -7.01 32.05 -25.56
CA SER A 197 -8.10 32.27 -24.59
C SER A 197 -7.58 32.57 -23.19
N GLY A 198 -8.41 33.16 -22.34
CA GLY A 198 -8.14 33.27 -20.90
C GLY A 198 -8.40 31.96 -20.13
N GLY A 199 -8.91 30.92 -20.80
CA GLY A 199 -9.23 29.63 -20.20
C GLY A 199 -10.58 29.57 -19.47
N ALA A 200 -11.29 30.70 -19.39
CA ALA A 200 -12.62 30.76 -18.82
C ALA A 200 -13.64 30.04 -19.71
N ASN A 201 -14.52 29.25 -19.08
CA ASN A 201 -15.64 28.59 -19.74
C ASN A 201 -16.94 28.90 -19.00
N VAL A 202 -17.73 29.81 -19.55
CA VAL A 202 -19.04 30.24 -19.04
C VAL A 202 -20.10 29.78 -20.05
N ALA A 203 -20.77 28.69 -19.72
CA ALA A 203 -21.87 28.18 -20.54
C ALA A 203 -23.02 29.20 -20.56
N PRO A 204 -23.64 29.48 -21.73
CA PRO A 204 -24.84 30.29 -21.82
C PRO A 204 -25.99 29.56 -21.15
N ASP A 205 -27.02 30.33 -20.78
CA ASP A 205 -28.22 29.73 -20.21
C ASP A 205 -28.92 28.85 -21.26
N TYR A 206 -29.08 27.56 -20.92
CA TYR A 206 -29.71 26.54 -21.77
C TYR A 206 -31.20 26.34 -21.43
N THR A 207 -31.82 27.26 -20.68
CA THR A 207 -33.21 27.17 -20.22
C THR A 207 -34.22 26.75 -21.29
N ASP A 208 -34.04 27.16 -22.55
CA ASP A 208 -34.94 26.82 -23.65
C ASP A 208 -34.76 25.39 -24.22
N ARG A 209 -33.64 24.71 -23.92
CA ARG A 209 -33.35 23.33 -24.35
C ARG A 209 -32.45 22.65 -23.31
N PRO A 210 -32.96 21.72 -22.48
CA PRO A 210 -32.16 21.05 -21.45
C PRO A 210 -31.09 20.16 -22.09
N ARG A 211 -29.93 20.76 -22.37
CA ARG A 211 -28.69 20.08 -22.75
C ARG A 211 -27.69 20.33 -21.65
N LEU A 212 -27.03 19.27 -21.20
CA LEU A 212 -25.92 19.41 -20.27
C LEU A 212 -24.79 20.20 -20.97
N PRO A 213 -24.24 21.24 -20.33
CA PRO A 213 -23.10 21.96 -20.88
C PRO A 213 -21.93 20.98 -21.08
N PRO A 214 -21.14 21.14 -22.14
CA PRO A 214 -19.93 20.35 -22.30
C PRO A 214 -18.97 20.61 -21.13
N GLN A 215 -18.24 19.57 -20.74
CA GLN A 215 -17.24 19.57 -19.67
C GLN A 215 -15.84 19.38 -20.26
N ALA A 216 -14.80 19.66 -19.47
CA ALA A 216 -13.40 19.55 -19.91
C ALA A 216 -13.07 18.13 -20.41
N GLU A 217 -13.61 17.10 -19.75
CA GLU A 217 -13.41 15.69 -20.09
C GLU A 217 -13.91 15.36 -21.49
N HIS A 218 -14.97 16.01 -21.96
CA HIS A 218 -15.45 15.83 -23.32
C HIS A 218 -14.44 16.36 -24.34
N VAL A 219 -13.79 17.49 -24.04
CA VAL A 219 -12.75 18.05 -24.89
C VAL A 219 -11.52 17.15 -24.90
N TYR A 220 -11.06 16.66 -23.74
CA TYR A 220 -9.90 15.75 -23.67
C TYR A 220 -10.10 14.49 -24.51
N ARG A 221 -11.28 13.86 -24.44
CA ARG A 221 -11.59 12.70 -25.29
C ARG A 221 -11.59 13.04 -26.78
N ALA A 222 -12.08 14.22 -27.16
CA ALA A 222 -12.10 14.65 -28.56
C ALA A 222 -10.68 14.92 -29.08
N VAL A 223 -9.80 15.48 -28.24
CA VAL A 223 -8.38 15.68 -28.55
C VAL A 223 -7.65 14.34 -28.71
N GLU A 224 -7.82 13.42 -27.76
CA GLU A 224 -7.23 12.07 -27.81
C GLU A 224 -7.67 11.29 -29.06
N ALA A 225 -8.93 11.45 -29.48
CA ALA A 225 -9.48 10.77 -30.66
C ALA A 225 -8.81 11.20 -31.98
N LEU A 226 -8.26 12.42 -32.06
CA LEU A 226 -7.55 12.90 -33.24
C LEU A 226 -6.11 12.35 -33.34
N GLY A 227 -5.54 11.89 -32.22
CA GLY A 227 -4.21 11.29 -32.16
C GLY A 227 -3.13 12.16 -32.81
N ASN A 228 -2.23 11.55 -33.59
CA ASN A 228 -1.08 12.21 -34.21
C ASN A 228 -1.44 13.15 -35.38
N LYS A 229 -2.74 13.36 -35.67
CA LYS A 229 -3.18 14.28 -36.73
C LYS A 229 -3.27 15.73 -36.26
N LEU A 230 -3.34 15.94 -34.94
CA LEU A 230 -3.51 17.24 -34.32
C LEU A 230 -2.22 17.67 -33.63
N TYR A 231 -1.81 18.89 -33.93
CA TYR A 231 -0.88 19.68 -33.14
C TYR A 231 -1.68 20.79 -32.46
N LEU A 232 -1.53 20.92 -31.14
CA LEU A 232 -2.34 21.81 -30.32
C LEU A 232 -1.46 22.74 -29.48
N PHE A 233 -1.56 24.02 -29.78
CA PHE A 233 -0.87 25.08 -29.04
C PHE A 233 -1.90 25.93 -28.31
N THR A 234 -1.76 26.04 -26.98
CA THR A 234 -2.66 26.87 -26.17
C THR A 234 -1.93 28.09 -25.65
N ILE A 235 -2.54 29.25 -25.79
CA ILE A 235 -1.94 30.54 -25.48
C ILE A 235 -2.87 31.30 -24.55
N THR A 236 -2.41 31.53 -23.32
CA THR A 236 -3.15 32.36 -22.36
C THR A 236 -2.94 33.83 -22.68
N ASN A 237 -4.00 34.53 -23.09
CA ASN A 237 -3.98 35.95 -23.46
C ASN A 237 -4.48 36.88 -22.34
N THR A 238 -4.29 36.52 -21.07
CA THR A 238 -4.73 37.38 -19.95
C THR A 238 -3.78 38.56 -19.76
N GLY A 239 -4.32 39.77 -19.91
CA GLY A 239 -3.60 41.01 -19.68
C GLY A 239 -3.16 41.16 -18.25
N ALA A 240 -1.86 41.25 -18.00
CA ALA A 240 -1.21 41.82 -16.82
C ALA A 240 -1.76 41.49 -15.41
N ILE A 241 -2.63 40.50 -15.23
CA ILE A 241 -3.10 40.08 -13.91
C ILE A 241 -2.14 39.00 -13.39
N SER A 242 -1.26 39.50 -12.53
CA SER A 242 -0.30 38.81 -11.65
C SER A 242 0.57 37.72 -12.29
N SER A 243 1.86 38.02 -12.34
CA SER A 243 3.00 37.11 -12.57
C SER A 243 3.17 36.02 -11.48
N GLY A 244 2.10 35.69 -10.75
CA GLY A 244 2.10 34.59 -9.78
C GLY A 244 1.94 33.24 -10.48
N PRO A 245 2.46 32.14 -9.89
CA PRO A 245 2.17 30.80 -10.36
C PRO A 245 0.64 30.59 -10.33
N GLU A 246 0.07 30.12 -11.45
CA GLU A 246 -1.36 29.79 -11.51
C GLU A 246 -1.68 28.73 -10.46
N ALA A 247 -2.56 29.07 -9.53
CA ALA A 247 -3.06 28.11 -8.56
C ALA A 247 -3.82 26.99 -9.29
N GLU A 248 -3.68 25.76 -8.81
CA GLU A 248 -4.43 24.61 -9.30
C GLU A 248 -5.94 24.91 -9.28
N GLY A 249 -6.62 24.71 -10.41
CA GLY A 249 -8.03 25.10 -10.60
C GLY A 249 -8.29 26.52 -11.11
N ALA A 250 -7.25 27.31 -11.43
CA ALA A 250 -7.41 28.57 -12.16
C ALA A 250 -7.90 28.31 -13.61
N PRO A 251 -8.61 29.26 -14.25
CA PRO A 251 -9.08 29.10 -15.64
C PRO A 251 -7.97 28.71 -16.65
N GLY A 252 -6.74 29.19 -16.44
CA GLY A 252 -5.59 28.84 -17.28
C GLY A 252 -5.10 27.39 -17.17
N ASP A 253 -5.44 26.68 -16.08
CA ASP A 253 -4.99 25.31 -15.83
C ASP A 253 -5.55 24.34 -16.89
N PHE A 254 -6.79 24.56 -17.35
CA PHE A 254 -7.36 23.78 -18.46
C PHE A 254 -6.51 23.91 -19.73
N LEU A 255 -6.12 25.14 -20.09
CA LEU A 255 -5.30 25.40 -21.27
C LEU A 255 -3.93 24.75 -21.17
N ARG A 256 -3.32 24.74 -19.97
CA ARG A 256 -2.04 24.08 -19.72
C ARG A 256 -2.11 22.56 -19.83
N GLN A 257 -3.21 21.96 -19.36
CA GLN A 257 -3.38 20.49 -19.40
C GLN A 257 -3.76 19.98 -20.80
N LEU A 258 -4.36 20.82 -21.63
CA LEU A 258 -4.92 20.40 -22.91
C LEU A 258 -3.87 19.85 -23.91
N PRO A 259 -2.72 20.52 -24.15
CA PRO A 259 -1.62 19.96 -24.95
C PRO A 259 -1.09 18.61 -24.45
N LEU A 260 -1.04 18.39 -23.13
CA LEU A 260 -0.53 17.15 -22.53
C LEU A 260 -1.42 15.92 -22.79
N LYS A 261 -2.59 16.12 -23.39
CA LYS A 261 -3.50 15.04 -23.81
C LYS A 261 -3.29 14.61 -25.26
N THR A 262 -2.46 15.32 -26.02
CA THR A 262 -2.08 14.87 -27.35
C THR A 262 -0.90 13.90 -27.26
N PRO A 263 -0.75 12.97 -28.22
CA PRO A 263 0.40 12.08 -28.29
C PRO A 263 1.66 12.77 -28.86
N VAL A 264 1.60 14.05 -29.21
CA VAL A 264 2.66 14.78 -29.90
C VAL A 264 3.49 15.56 -28.88
N GLY A 265 4.79 15.26 -28.80
CA GLY A 265 5.69 15.84 -27.79
C GLY A 265 5.92 17.35 -27.92
N ASP A 266 5.68 17.90 -29.11
CA ASP A 266 5.91 19.31 -29.42
C ASP A 266 4.73 20.24 -29.08
N ASP A 267 3.59 19.68 -28.67
CA ASP A 267 2.43 20.45 -28.25
C ASP A 267 2.71 21.22 -26.96
N GLY A 268 2.28 22.46 -26.90
CA GLY A 268 2.77 23.39 -25.88
C GLY A 268 1.76 24.41 -25.40
N HIS A 269 1.98 24.84 -24.16
CA HIS A 269 1.26 25.95 -23.54
C HIS A 269 2.20 27.13 -23.32
N ALA A 270 1.76 28.35 -23.63
CA ALA A 270 2.51 29.57 -23.32
C ALA A 270 1.60 30.71 -22.87
N ARG A 271 2.19 31.69 -22.19
CA ARG A 271 1.48 32.87 -21.68
C ARG A 271 2.02 34.13 -22.34
N GLY A 272 1.18 34.82 -23.09
CA GLY A 272 1.53 36.08 -23.76
C GLY A 272 2.59 35.95 -24.87
N SER A 273 2.97 34.73 -25.26
CA SER A 273 3.89 34.45 -26.36
C SER A 273 3.46 33.14 -27.05
N LEU A 274 4.04 32.88 -28.22
CA LEU A 274 3.94 31.56 -28.85
C LEU A 274 4.74 30.53 -28.01
N PRO A 275 4.28 29.28 -27.88
CA PRO A 275 5.05 28.21 -27.25
C PRO A 275 6.35 27.90 -27.99
N ASP A 276 7.41 27.53 -27.27
CA ASP A 276 8.72 27.19 -27.85
C ASP A 276 8.64 26.04 -28.86
N GLY A 277 7.69 25.11 -28.67
CA GLY A 277 7.41 24.02 -29.61
C GLY A 277 7.01 24.50 -31.01
N VAL A 278 6.45 25.71 -31.13
CA VAL A 278 6.11 26.31 -32.43
C VAL A 278 7.38 26.54 -33.26
N GLU A 279 8.44 27.10 -32.67
CA GLU A 279 9.70 27.29 -33.40
C GLU A 279 10.38 25.96 -33.72
N GLN A 280 10.16 24.90 -32.95
CA GLN A 280 10.69 23.57 -33.24
C GLN A 280 9.94 22.91 -34.41
N VAL A 281 8.61 23.03 -34.42
CA VAL A 281 7.74 22.49 -35.47
C VAL A 281 7.89 23.26 -36.80
N PHE A 282 8.06 24.58 -36.75
CA PHE A 282 8.11 25.43 -37.95
C PHE A 282 9.54 25.83 -38.37
N GLY A 283 10.47 25.96 -37.43
CA GLY A 283 11.84 26.43 -37.67
C GLY A 283 12.87 25.33 -37.95
N GLY A 284 12.52 24.06 -37.73
CA GLY A 284 13.40 22.91 -37.95
C GLY A 284 13.03 22.08 -39.18
N GLY A 285 14.02 21.68 -39.97
CA GLY A 285 13.84 20.58 -40.92
C GLY A 285 13.29 19.32 -40.21
N ARG A 286 12.56 18.49 -40.96
CA ARG A 286 11.86 17.28 -40.47
C ARG A 286 12.76 16.44 -39.54
N ARG A 287 12.41 16.32 -38.25
CA ARG A 287 13.12 15.43 -37.32
C ARG A 287 12.35 14.12 -37.19
N VAL A 288 13.02 13.02 -37.49
CA VAL A 288 12.48 11.67 -37.27
C VAL A 288 12.72 11.35 -35.80
N ALA A 289 11.66 11.10 -35.05
CA ALA A 289 11.70 10.76 -33.62
C ALA A 289 11.91 9.26 -33.43
N THR A 290 11.16 8.44 -34.18
CA THR A 290 11.40 7.00 -34.29
C THR A 290 11.20 6.56 -35.73
N SER A 291 11.98 5.58 -36.14
CA SER A 291 11.94 5.01 -37.50
C SER A 291 11.39 3.59 -37.49
N HIS A 292 11.72 2.82 -36.45
CA HIS A 292 11.39 1.40 -36.36
C HIS A 292 10.97 1.05 -34.93
N LEU A 293 10.12 0.03 -34.84
CA LEU A 293 9.79 -0.68 -33.61
C LEU A 293 10.44 -2.05 -33.67
N VAL A 294 11.34 -2.33 -32.73
CA VAL A 294 12.08 -3.59 -32.63
C VAL A 294 11.54 -4.39 -31.45
N MET A 295 10.90 -5.52 -31.74
CA MET A 295 10.38 -6.44 -30.73
C MET A 295 11.46 -7.44 -30.34
N VAL A 296 11.81 -7.49 -29.06
CA VAL A 296 12.83 -8.39 -28.53
C VAL A 296 12.25 -9.36 -27.50
N LYS A 297 12.85 -10.54 -27.41
CA LYS A 297 12.55 -11.50 -26.35
C LYS A 297 13.55 -11.29 -25.20
N PRO A 298 13.12 -10.86 -24.02
CA PRO A 298 14.04 -10.64 -22.90
C PRO A 298 14.59 -11.97 -22.36
N GLN A 299 15.73 -11.90 -21.67
CA GLN A 299 16.38 -13.03 -21.00
C GLN A 299 15.47 -13.70 -19.98
N ASP A 300 14.76 -12.88 -19.18
CA ASP A 300 13.78 -13.33 -18.20
C ASP A 300 12.43 -12.65 -18.47
N LEU A 301 11.35 -13.45 -18.52
CA LEU A 301 9.98 -12.98 -18.67
C LEU A 301 9.41 -12.41 -17.36
N VAL A 302 10.11 -12.59 -16.23
CA VAL A 302 9.70 -12.13 -14.90
C VAL A 302 10.41 -10.83 -14.52
N PHE A 303 9.64 -9.76 -14.36
CA PHE A 303 10.11 -8.44 -13.98
C PHE A 303 9.86 -8.20 -12.50
N THR A 304 10.93 -8.06 -11.72
CA THR A 304 10.89 -7.95 -10.25
C THR A 304 11.24 -6.54 -9.74
N GLY A 305 11.12 -5.51 -10.58
CA GLY A 305 11.56 -4.14 -10.29
C GLY A 305 13.07 -3.91 -10.41
N ARG A 306 13.82 -4.86 -10.98
CA ARG A 306 15.23 -4.62 -11.32
C ARG A 306 15.30 -3.72 -12.55
N LEU A 307 16.16 -2.72 -12.50
CA LEU A 307 16.52 -1.93 -13.67
C LEU A 307 17.11 -2.87 -14.73
N ARG A 308 16.52 -2.83 -15.92
CA ARG A 308 17.03 -3.49 -17.11
C ARG A 308 17.53 -2.42 -18.07
N GLN A 309 18.71 -2.63 -18.62
CA GLN A 309 19.32 -1.77 -19.62
C GLN A 309 19.37 -2.55 -20.93
N TYR A 310 18.76 -2.01 -21.97
CA TYR A 310 18.86 -2.52 -23.33
C TYR A 310 19.92 -1.71 -24.05
N GLY A 311 20.98 -2.37 -24.50
CA GLY A 311 22.04 -1.80 -25.33
C GLY A 311 21.82 -2.19 -26.78
N LEU A 312 21.89 -1.22 -27.69
CA LEU A 312 21.73 -1.38 -29.12
C LEU A 312 23.04 -0.96 -29.81
N VAL A 313 23.58 -1.84 -30.65
CA VAL A 313 24.77 -1.59 -31.48
C VAL A 313 24.44 -1.93 -32.94
N ASP A 314 24.92 -1.09 -33.86
CA ASP A 314 24.88 -1.39 -35.29
C ASP A 314 25.82 -2.57 -35.59
N ALA A 315 25.27 -3.68 -36.10
CA ALA A 315 26.04 -4.89 -36.35
C ALA A 315 27.07 -4.74 -37.47
N HIS A 316 26.89 -3.77 -38.37
CA HIS A 316 27.78 -3.55 -39.51
C HIS A 316 28.96 -2.63 -39.19
N ARG A 317 28.94 -1.97 -38.04
CA ARG A 317 29.93 -0.97 -37.65
C ARG A 317 30.59 -1.34 -36.33
N ALA A 318 31.79 -1.93 -36.42
CA ALA A 318 32.54 -2.42 -35.26
C ALA A 318 32.94 -1.32 -34.26
N ASP A 319 32.96 -0.06 -34.69
CA ASP A 319 33.25 1.15 -33.92
C ASP A 319 32.01 1.92 -33.45
N ALA A 320 30.79 1.40 -33.68
CA ALA A 320 29.57 2.11 -33.28
C ALA A 320 29.38 2.17 -31.76
N ASP A 321 29.08 3.36 -31.26
CA ASP A 321 28.72 3.57 -29.86
C ASP A 321 27.44 2.83 -29.51
N THR A 322 27.42 2.18 -28.33
CA THR A 322 26.22 1.49 -27.85
C THR A 322 25.21 2.50 -27.32
N SER A 323 24.00 2.49 -27.89
CA SER A 323 22.87 3.27 -27.39
C SER A 323 22.11 2.51 -26.32
N TYR A 324 21.76 3.17 -25.21
CA TYR A 324 21.12 2.51 -24.06
C TYR A 324 19.74 3.09 -23.76
N ALA A 325 18.79 2.21 -23.41
CA ALA A 325 17.53 2.59 -22.77
C ALA A 325 17.31 1.75 -21.52
N THR A 326 16.86 2.42 -20.46
CA THR A 326 16.52 1.79 -19.17
C THR A 326 15.03 1.49 -19.11
N PHE A 327 14.69 0.37 -18.49
CA PHE A 327 13.32 -0.04 -18.25
C PHE A 327 13.23 -0.79 -16.91
N SER A 328 12.27 -0.39 -16.08
CA SER A 328 11.96 -1.02 -14.79
C SER A 328 10.48 -1.37 -14.76
N MET A 329 10.15 -2.53 -14.19
CA MET A 329 8.77 -2.96 -14.07
C MET A 329 8.59 -3.97 -12.95
N GLY A 330 7.45 -3.91 -12.26
CA GLY A 330 7.10 -4.84 -11.19
C GLY A 330 7.93 -4.62 -9.93
N SER A 331 7.88 -5.58 -9.02
CA SER A 331 8.60 -5.52 -7.75
C SER A 331 8.90 -6.93 -7.23
N PHE A 332 9.60 -7.03 -6.11
CA PHE A 332 9.81 -8.32 -5.44
C PHE A 332 8.49 -8.92 -4.88
N ASN A 333 7.56 -8.10 -4.39
CA ASN A 333 6.29 -8.58 -3.81
C ASN A 333 5.21 -8.82 -4.88
N ASP A 334 5.24 -8.09 -5.99
CA ASP A 334 4.37 -8.25 -7.17
C ASP A 334 5.20 -8.32 -8.47
N PRO A 335 5.90 -9.45 -8.71
CA PRO A 335 6.61 -9.63 -9.97
C PRO A 335 5.63 -9.69 -11.14
N VAL A 336 5.97 -9.02 -12.24
CA VAL A 336 5.17 -9.00 -13.47
C VAL A 336 5.78 -9.99 -14.45
N ARG A 337 5.02 -11.02 -14.81
CA ARG A 337 5.39 -11.94 -15.90
C ARG A 337 4.72 -11.49 -17.20
N ILE A 338 5.50 -11.33 -18.26
CA ILE A 338 5.00 -11.00 -19.61
C ILE A 338 4.76 -12.29 -20.42
N GLY A 339 3.81 -12.27 -21.35
CA GLY A 339 3.56 -13.38 -22.29
C GLY A 339 2.69 -14.51 -21.73
N GLU A 340 2.34 -14.45 -20.45
CA GLU A 340 1.19 -15.19 -19.94
C GLU A 340 -0.06 -14.37 -20.19
N LEU A 341 -1.01 -14.93 -20.96
CA LEU A 341 -2.40 -14.53 -20.84
C LEU A 341 -2.75 -14.80 -19.37
N ARG A 342 -2.69 -13.74 -18.55
CA ARG A 342 -3.46 -13.69 -17.31
C ARG A 342 -4.90 -13.80 -17.77
N GLN A 343 -5.38 -15.04 -17.94
CA GLN A 343 -6.77 -15.35 -17.74
C GLN A 343 -7.13 -14.60 -16.47
N ALA A 344 -8.29 -13.95 -16.47
CA ALA A 344 -8.88 -13.35 -15.30
C ALA A 344 -9.23 -14.45 -14.26
N VAL A 345 -8.27 -15.33 -13.95
CA VAL A 345 -8.32 -16.39 -12.97
C VAL A 345 -8.51 -15.70 -11.65
N SER A 346 -9.79 -15.70 -11.32
CA SER A 346 -10.45 -15.20 -10.15
C SER A 346 -9.56 -15.33 -8.92
N TRP A 347 -9.25 -14.18 -8.32
CA TRP A 347 -8.85 -14.03 -6.93
C TRP A 347 -9.62 -14.97 -5.97
N PHE A 348 -10.82 -15.42 -6.38
CA PHE A 348 -11.62 -16.47 -5.75
C PHE A 348 -10.83 -17.74 -5.39
N GLY A 349 -10.04 -18.32 -6.30
CA GLY A 349 -9.31 -19.58 -6.05
C GLY A 349 -8.33 -19.47 -4.87
N PRO A 350 -7.36 -18.54 -4.91
CA PRO A 350 -6.48 -18.26 -3.78
C PRO A 350 -7.22 -17.83 -2.51
N THR A 351 -8.33 -17.10 -2.64
CA THR A 351 -9.14 -16.67 -1.49
C THR A 351 -9.84 -17.85 -0.81
N LEU A 352 -10.42 -18.78 -1.59
CA LEU A 352 -11.00 -20.02 -1.08
C LEU A 352 -9.94 -20.88 -0.39
N PHE A 353 -8.76 -20.99 -1.00
CA PHE A 353 -7.63 -21.70 -0.38
C PHE A 353 -7.21 -21.06 0.95
N GLY A 354 -7.12 -19.72 0.98
CA GLY A 354 -6.81 -18.98 2.21
C GLY A 354 -7.86 -19.19 3.31
N LEU A 355 -9.15 -19.20 2.93
CA LEU A 355 -10.25 -19.48 3.84
C LEU A 355 -10.16 -20.90 4.41
N LEU A 356 -9.89 -21.90 3.55
CA LEU A 356 -9.65 -23.28 3.98
C LEU A 356 -8.40 -23.39 4.87
N GLY A 357 -7.36 -22.60 4.61
CA GLY A 357 -6.15 -22.55 5.45
C GLY A 357 -6.44 -22.02 6.85
N VAL A 358 -7.09 -20.86 6.98
CA VAL A 358 -7.44 -20.28 8.30
C VAL A 358 -8.47 -21.13 9.03
N GLY A 359 -9.48 -21.64 8.32
CA GLY A 359 -10.51 -22.52 8.86
C GLY A 359 -9.95 -23.88 9.29
N GLY A 360 -9.05 -24.45 8.49
CA GLY A 360 -8.31 -25.68 8.80
C GLY A 360 -7.42 -25.51 10.02
N LEU A 361 -6.69 -24.39 10.13
CA LEU A 361 -5.89 -24.07 11.32
C LEU A 361 -6.78 -23.97 12.58
N LEU A 362 -7.94 -23.32 12.47
CA LEU A 362 -8.92 -23.26 13.56
C LEU A 362 -9.41 -24.65 13.95
N ALA A 363 -9.76 -25.50 12.97
CA ALA A 363 -10.22 -26.85 13.20
C ALA A 363 -9.15 -27.70 13.90
N VAL A 364 -7.89 -27.58 13.52
CA VAL A 364 -6.77 -28.25 14.19
C VAL A 364 -6.64 -27.78 15.65
N PHE A 365 -6.69 -26.47 15.89
CA PHE A 365 -6.57 -25.96 17.26
C PHE A 365 -7.80 -26.25 18.13
N TYR A 366 -8.99 -26.36 17.53
CA TYR A 366 -10.23 -26.63 18.24
C TYR A 366 -10.45 -28.12 18.51
N PHE A 367 -10.13 -29.00 17.57
CA PHE A 367 -10.37 -30.45 17.70
C PHE A 367 -9.11 -31.25 18.04
N VAL A 368 -8.00 -31.03 17.32
CA VAL A 368 -6.81 -31.88 17.42
C VAL A 368 -6.00 -31.56 18.67
N VAL A 369 -5.74 -30.28 18.96
CA VAL A 369 -4.94 -29.89 20.12
C VAL A 369 -5.56 -30.36 21.44
N PRO A 370 -6.87 -30.20 21.69
CA PRO A 370 -7.48 -30.75 22.90
C PRO A 370 -7.36 -32.27 23.02
N GLN A 371 -7.44 -33.01 21.91
CA GLN A 371 -7.28 -34.46 21.90
C GLN A 371 -5.86 -34.89 22.23
N ILE A 372 -4.84 -34.23 21.67
CA ILE A 372 -3.43 -34.47 22.01
C ILE A 372 -3.19 -34.24 23.51
N ARG A 373 -3.74 -33.14 24.05
CA ARG A 373 -3.60 -32.81 25.47
C ARG A 373 -4.31 -33.79 26.39
N ARG A 374 -5.49 -34.27 26.00
CA ARG A 374 -6.20 -35.34 26.73
C ARG A 374 -5.40 -36.64 26.76
N ARG A 375 -4.75 -37.00 25.65
CA ARG A 375 -3.86 -38.16 25.58
C ARG A 375 -2.62 -37.99 26.46
N GLN A 376 -1.98 -36.84 26.39
CA GLN A 376 -0.81 -36.54 27.22
C GLN A 376 -1.15 -36.52 28.71
N PHE A 377 -2.27 -35.90 29.10
CA PHE A 377 -2.75 -35.93 30.48
C PHE A 377 -3.01 -37.36 30.97
N ARG A 378 -3.62 -38.22 30.15
CA ARG A 378 -3.84 -39.62 30.50
C ARG A 378 -2.53 -40.38 30.70
N HIS A 379 -1.51 -40.08 29.90
CA HIS A 379 -0.19 -40.69 30.04
C HIS A 379 0.53 -40.22 31.32
N ASP A 380 0.49 -38.92 31.61
CA ASP A 380 1.31 -38.32 32.67
C ASP A 380 0.66 -38.39 34.06
N HIS A 381 -0.68 -38.46 34.13
CA HIS A 381 -1.43 -38.29 35.39
C HIS A 381 -2.44 -39.39 35.72
N VAL A 382 -2.60 -40.40 34.86
CA VAL A 382 -3.51 -41.52 35.14
C VAL A 382 -2.70 -42.78 35.39
N VAL A 383 -2.85 -43.34 36.59
CA VAL A 383 -2.20 -44.56 37.03
C VAL A 383 -3.25 -45.59 37.47
N PRO A 384 -3.00 -46.90 37.34
CA PRO A 384 -3.87 -47.90 37.94
C PRO A 384 -3.82 -47.78 39.47
N TYR A 385 -4.98 -47.86 40.11
CA TYR A 385 -5.09 -47.85 41.57
C TYR A 385 -4.50 -49.12 42.17
N ALA A 386 -3.77 -48.96 43.28
CA ALA A 386 -3.22 -50.05 44.08
C ALA A 386 -3.81 -49.99 45.49
N SER A 387 -4.52 -51.03 45.89
CA SER A 387 -5.22 -51.14 47.17
C SER A 387 -4.23 -51.24 48.33
N GLN A 388 -4.54 -50.55 49.43
CA GLN A 388 -3.75 -50.62 50.66
C GLN A 388 -4.41 -51.61 51.64
N PRO A 389 -3.68 -52.56 52.23
CA PRO A 389 -4.25 -53.54 53.14
C PRO A 389 -4.89 -52.83 54.35
N GLY A 390 -6.17 -53.11 54.59
CA GLY A 390 -6.95 -52.55 55.71
C GLY A 390 -7.58 -51.18 55.46
N ARG A 391 -7.44 -50.58 54.26
CA ARG A 391 -8.04 -49.28 53.93
C ARG A 391 -8.77 -49.31 52.59
N GLN A 392 -10.10 -49.26 52.62
CA GLN A 392 -10.92 -49.05 51.41
C GLN A 392 -11.03 -47.56 51.11
N VAL A 393 -10.56 -47.16 49.92
CA VAL A 393 -10.75 -45.80 49.41
C VAL A 393 -12.01 -45.77 48.58
N LEU A 394 -12.95 -44.90 48.95
CA LEU A 394 -14.22 -44.71 48.26
C LEU A 394 -14.10 -43.57 47.25
N ASP A 395 -14.87 -43.65 46.18
CA ASP A 395 -15.06 -42.56 45.25
C ASP A 395 -15.69 -41.34 45.96
N PRO A 396 -15.12 -40.12 45.79
CA PRO A 396 -15.63 -38.88 46.40
C PRO A 396 -17.10 -38.55 46.11
N MET A 397 -17.59 -38.94 44.93
CA MET A 397 -18.90 -38.56 44.41
C MET A 397 -19.91 -39.70 44.52
N THR A 398 -19.54 -40.91 44.10
CA THR A 398 -20.45 -42.06 44.10
C THR A 398 -20.45 -42.83 45.42
N ARG A 399 -19.42 -42.64 46.26
CA ARG A 399 -19.16 -43.40 47.50
C ARG A 399 -18.98 -44.91 47.28
N GLU A 400 -18.75 -45.33 46.05
CA GLU A 400 -18.44 -46.73 45.73
C GLU A 400 -16.96 -47.04 46.01
N PRO A 401 -16.61 -48.28 46.42
CA PRO A 401 -15.22 -48.66 46.61
C PRO A 401 -14.48 -48.74 45.27
N ILE A 402 -13.31 -48.07 45.20
CA ILE A 402 -12.42 -48.10 44.02
C ILE A 402 -11.74 -49.46 43.98
N ARG A 403 -11.82 -50.15 42.84
CA ARG A 403 -11.27 -51.51 42.68
C ARG A 403 -9.79 -51.45 42.31
N ASP A 404 -9.06 -52.49 42.67
CA ASP A 404 -7.67 -52.64 42.27
C ASP A 404 -7.53 -52.65 40.75
N GLY A 405 -6.60 -51.86 40.21
CA GLY A 405 -6.40 -51.69 38.78
C GLY A 405 -7.27 -50.62 38.10
N ASP A 406 -8.24 -50.02 38.79
CA ASP A 406 -9.05 -48.94 38.21
C ASP A 406 -8.20 -47.71 37.88
N PRO A 407 -8.41 -47.05 36.73
CA PRO A 407 -7.63 -45.86 36.37
C PRO A 407 -8.00 -44.69 37.28
N VAL A 408 -7.01 -44.20 38.04
CA VAL A 408 -7.17 -43.06 38.95
C VAL A 408 -6.24 -41.91 38.57
N VAL A 409 -6.69 -40.69 38.86
CA VAL A 409 -5.95 -39.45 38.58
C VAL A 409 -5.06 -39.12 39.77
N ASN A 410 -3.74 -39.09 39.58
CA ASN A 410 -2.74 -38.88 40.64
C ASN A 410 -2.43 -37.41 40.95
N ILE A 411 -3.04 -36.47 40.21
CA ILE A 411 -2.81 -35.04 40.39
C ILE A 411 -3.71 -34.43 41.48
N CYS A 412 -4.78 -35.12 41.85
CA CYS A 412 -5.71 -34.70 42.87
C CYS A 412 -5.12 -34.96 44.27
N SER A 413 -5.48 -34.13 45.26
CA SER A 413 -5.10 -34.33 46.67
C SER A 413 -5.67 -35.62 47.29
N MET A 414 -6.69 -36.19 46.65
CA MET A 414 -7.30 -37.47 46.97
C MET A 414 -7.30 -38.38 45.74
N VAL A 415 -7.41 -39.69 45.93
CA VAL A 415 -7.55 -40.64 44.82
C VAL A 415 -8.92 -40.43 44.17
N VAL A 416 -8.94 -40.13 42.88
CA VAL A 416 -10.17 -39.89 42.11
C VAL A 416 -10.19 -40.82 40.90
N PRO A 417 -11.23 -41.64 40.70
CA PRO A 417 -11.41 -42.41 39.48
C PRO A 417 -11.45 -41.50 38.25
N LEU A 418 -10.86 -41.95 37.14
CA LEU A 418 -10.80 -41.18 35.89
C LEU A 418 -12.21 -40.80 35.39
N GLN A 419 -13.19 -41.68 35.61
CA GLN A 419 -14.57 -41.42 35.20
C GLN A 419 -15.17 -40.24 35.99
N THR A 420 -15.05 -40.28 37.31
CA THR A 420 -15.49 -39.21 38.22
C THR A 420 -14.81 -37.88 37.93
N TRP A 421 -13.52 -37.91 37.59
CA TRP A 421 -12.79 -36.71 37.15
C TRP A 421 -13.33 -36.10 35.85
N LYS A 422 -13.69 -36.94 34.87
CA LYS A 422 -14.32 -36.49 33.60
C LYS A 422 -15.73 -35.95 33.84
N ASP A 423 -16.50 -36.63 34.67
CA ASP A 423 -17.88 -36.24 35.01
C ASP A 423 -17.90 -34.90 35.77
N CYS A 424 -16.81 -34.59 36.47
CA CYS A 424 -16.56 -33.27 37.07
C CYS A 424 -15.99 -32.23 36.08
N GLY A 425 -16.09 -32.46 34.77
CA GLY A 425 -15.66 -31.53 33.73
C GLY A 425 -14.15 -31.48 33.55
N ASP A 426 -13.50 -32.64 33.62
CA ASP A 426 -12.03 -32.79 33.62
C ASP A 426 -11.40 -32.08 34.84
N GLN A 427 -11.95 -32.25 36.06
CA GLN A 427 -11.48 -31.59 37.29
C GLN A 427 -11.59 -32.48 38.55
N CYS A 428 -10.81 -32.19 39.60
CA CYS A 428 -10.90 -32.90 40.88
C CYS A 428 -12.17 -32.52 41.68
N PRO A 429 -12.91 -33.50 42.26
CA PRO A 429 -14.20 -33.27 42.94
C PRO A 429 -14.14 -32.48 44.25
N HIS A 430 -13.01 -32.52 44.98
CA HIS A 430 -12.87 -31.85 46.29
C HIS A 430 -12.79 -30.32 46.20
N TYR A 431 -12.89 -29.77 44.99
CA TYR A 431 -13.03 -28.34 44.75
C TYR A 431 -14.42 -28.03 44.16
N PRO A 432 -15.52 -28.18 44.94
CA PRO A 432 -16.90 -28.11 44.44
C PRO A 432 -17.29 -26.73 43.89
N GLY A 433 -16.61 -25.66 44.32
CA GLY A 433 -16.77 -24.31 43.77
C GLY A 433 -16.35 -24.18 42.29
N CYS A 434 -15.68 -25.18 41.72
CA CYS A 434 -15.11 -25.15 40.36
C CYS A 434 -15.95 -25.94 39.32
N THR A 435 -17.11 -26.48 39.73
CA THR A 435 -18.05 -27.28 38.92
C THR A 435 -18.87 -26.44 37.93
N ASN A 436 -19.08 -25.16 38.20
CA ASN A 436 -19.63 -24.25 37.20
C ASN A 436 -18.53 -23.90 36.19
N ASN A 437 -18.84 -24.02 34.89
CA ASN A 437 -17.95 -23.74 33.75
C ASN A 437 -17.16 -22.43 33.80
N ASN A 438 -17.50 -21.56 34.75
CA ASN A 438 -16.82 -20.32 34.98
C ASN A 438 -15.71 -20.46 36.06
N LEU A 439 -15.85 -21.14 37.21
CA LEU A 439 -14.92 -20.92 38.35
C LEU A 439 -13.58 -21.72 38.19
N GLN A 440 -12.48 -21.07 37.77
CA GLN A 440 -11.09 -21.59 37.70
C GLN A 440 -10.26 -21.48 39.00
N CYS A 441 -10.08 -22.61 39.69
CA CYS A 441 -9.34 -22.70 40.94
C CYS A 441 -7.83 -22.91 40.70
N SER A 442 -6.97 -22.30 41.53
CA SER A 442 -5.51 -22.38 41.43
C SER A 442 -4.94 -23.61 42.16
N GLY A 443 -4.53 -24.65 41.44
CA GLY A 443 -3.69 -25.73 41.97
C GLY A 443 -4.22 -27.15 41.74
N ALA A 444 -3.30 -28.05 41.35
CA ALA A 444 -3.37 -29.51 41.34
C ALA A 444 -4.78 -30.12 41.23
N GLY A 445 -5.38 -30.05 40.03
CA GLY A 445 -6.61 -30.80 39.80
C GLY A 445 -7.46 -30.47 38.60
N ARG A 446 -7.27 -29.31 37.98
CA ARG A 446 -7.99 -28.94 36.76
C ARG A 446 -7.27 -29.45 35.52
N GLY A 447 -7.98 -30.18 34.67
CA GLY A 447 -7.64 -30.37 33.27
C GLY A 447 -7.51 -29.01 32.58
N GLN A 448 -6.58 -28.90 31.64
CA GLN A 448 -6.36 -27.65 30.95
C GLN A 448 -7.61 -27.25 30.15
N SER A 449 -8.03 -25.98 30.22
CA SER A 449 -9.22 -25.47 29.51
C SER A 449 -9.28 -25.95 28.06
N LEU A 450 -10.35 -26.68 27.71
CA LEU A 450 -10.61 -27.13 26.34
C LEU A 450 -11.14 -26.01 25.45
N ASN A 451 -11.61 -24.90 26.03
CA ASN A 451 -12.09 -23.75 25.29
C ASN A 451 -10.94 -23.05 24.57
N PHE A 452 -10.85 -23.21 23.25
CA PHE A 452 -9.81 -22.60 22.41
C PHE A 452 -9.72 -21.09 22.58
N PHE A 453 -10.84 -20.38 22.65
CA PHE A 453 -10.87 -18.92 22.82
C PHE A 453 -10.53 -18.43 24.24
N ALA A 454 -10.10 -19.33 25.13
CA ALA A 454 -9.58 -18.96 26.43
C ALA A 454 -8.26 -18.17 26.27
N LEU A 455 -8.20 -17.00 26.89
CA LEU A 455 -7.07 -16.06 26.79
C LEU A 455 -5.94 -16.33 27.79
N HIS A 456 -5.82 -17.57 28.28
CA HIS A 456 -4.80 -17.99 29.23
C HIS A 456 -4.07 -19.27 28.78
N GLY A 457 -2.91 -19.53 29.37
CA GLY A 457 -2.09 -20.71 29.11
C GLY A 457 -1.71 -20.89 27.64
N VAL A 458 -1.77 -22.12 27.15
CA VAL A 458 -1.46 -22.51 25.77
C VAL A 458 -2.46 -21.91 24.78
N ASN A 459 -3.73 -21.83 25.15
CA ASN A 459 -4.80 -21.34 24.27
C ASN A 459 -4.59 -19.86 23.90
N ARG A 460 -4.03 -19.05 24.81
CA ARG A 460 -3.57 -17.69 24.47
C ARG A 460 -2.58 -17.70 23.30
N ARG A 461 -1.55 -18.58 23.33
CA ARG A 461 -0.55 -18.68 22.26
C ARG A 461 -1.21 -19.05 20.93
N LEU A 462 -2.06 -20.07 20.96
CA LEU A 462 -2.77 -20.54 19.76
C LEU A 462 -3.71 -19.48 19.19
N ASN A 463 -4.37 -18.69 20.03
CA ASN A 463 -5.16 -17.54 19.58
C ASN A 463 -4.28 -16.50 18.88
N TRP A 464 -3.12 -16.13 19.43
CA TRP A 464 -2.20 -15.20 18.76
C TRP A 464 -1.71 -15.71 17.40
N ILE A 465 -1.39 -17.00 17.30
CA ILE A 465 -1.04 -17.66 16.03
C ILE A 465 -2.22 -17.56 15.04
N TRP A 466 -3.42 -17.93 15.48
CA TRP A 466 -4.60 -17.93 14.62
C TRP A 466 -5.03 -16.53 14.17
N PHE A 467 -5.07 -15.54 15.07
CA PHE A 467 -5.34 -14.14 14.72
C PHE A 467 -4.24 -13.55 13.83
N GLY A 468 -2.99 -13.96 14.00
CA GLY A 468 -1.90 -13.61 13.10
C GLY A 468 -2.14 -14.15 11.68
N ALA A 469 -2.47 -15.43 11.55
CA ALA A 469 -2.82 -16.05 10.27
C ALA A 469 -4.04 -15.38 9.62
N LEU A 470 -5.10 -15.15 10.40
CA LEU A 470 -6.30 -14.44 9.97
C LEU A 470 -5.98 -13.00 9.53
N GLY A 471 -5.02 -12.34 10.18
CA GLY A 471 -4.53 -11.02 9.78
C GLY A 471 -3.88 -11.04 8.40
N GLY A 472 -3.02 -12.03 8.13
CA GLY A 472 -2.37 -12.20 6.83
C GLY A 472 -3.39 -12.50 5.72
N PHE A 473 -4.37 -13.36 6.02
CA PHE A 473 -5.49 -13.63 5.13
C PHE A 473 -6.37 -12.40 4.88
N SER A 474 -6.67 -11.63 5.93
CA SER A 474 -7.47 -10.40 5.80
C SER A 474 -6.76 -9.38 4.92
N GLY A 475 -5.43 -9.27 5.04
CA GLY A 475 -4.61 -8.45 4.15
C GLY A 475 -4.68 -8.90 2.69
N TRP A 476 -4.64 -10.21 2.43
CA TRP A 476 -4.86 -10.76 1.10
C TRP A 476 -6.25 -10.42 0.56
N VAL A 477 -7.31 -10.61 1.34
CA VAL A 477 -8.69 -10.32 0.90
C VAL A 477 -8.83 -8.85 0.53
N LEU A 478 -8.29 -7.93 1.34
CA LEU A 478 -8.28 -6.50 1.03
C LEU A 478 -7.55 -6.22 -0.28
N TYR A 479 -6.37 -6.80 -0.48
CA TYR A 479 -5.61 -6.65 -1.72
C TYR A 479 -6.38 -7.20 -2.93
N ALA A 480 -6.97 -8.39 -2.81
CA ALA A 480 -7.75 -9.03 -3.86
C ALA A 480 -8.97 -8.19 -4.27
N LEU A 481 -9.67 -7.58 -3.29
CA LEU A 481 -10.79 -6.69 -3.55
C LEU A 481 -10.35 -5.43 -4.29
N ILE A 482 -9.26 -4.79 -3.86
CA ILE A 482 -8.74 -3.58 -4.52
C ILE A 482 -8.20 -3.89 -5.92
N ALA A 483 -7.43 -4.97 -6.07
CA ALA A 483 -6.86 -5.39 -7.35
C ALA A 483 -7.94 -5.89 -8.33
N GLY A 484 -9.04 -6.47 -7.82
CA GLY A 484 -10.17 -6.97 -8.60
C GLY A 484 -11.14 -5.86 -9.02
N ALA A 485 -11.61 -5.04 -8.07
CA ALA A 485 -12.58 -3.98 -8.32
C ALA A 485 -11.94 -2.69 -8.85
N GLY A 486 -10.61 -2.54 -8.72
CA GLY A 486 -9.95 -1.25 -8.80
C GLY A 486 -8.84 -1.08 -9.83
N ARG A 487 -8.75 -1.95 -10.84
CA ARG A 487 -7.73 -1.80 -11.90
C ARG A 487 -7.76 -0.42 -12.57
N ASN A 488 -8.96 0.09 -12.83
CA ASN A 488 -9.13 1.38 -13.52
C ASN A 488 -8.71 2.57 -12.63
N TRP A 489 -9.00 2.53 -11.33
CA TRP A 489 -8.61 3.64 -10.44
C TRP A 489 -7.11 3.67 -10.19
N LEU A 490 -6.44 2.50 -10.06
CA LEU A 490 -5.00 2.43 -9.90
C LEU A 490 -4.27 2.98 -11.13
N ALA A 491 -4.72 2.59 -12.32
CA ALA A 491 -4.17 3.10 -13.58
C ALA A 491 -4.41 4.62 -13.72
N THR A 492 -5.60 5.11 -13.36
CA THR A 492 -5.94 6.55 -13.39
C THR A 492 -5.09 7.34 -12.37
N ALA A 493 -4.95 6.82 -11.14
CA ALA A 493 -4.14 7.45 -10.10
C ALA A 493 -2.65 7.47 -10.46
N ALA A 494 -2.13 6.40 -11.07
CA ALA A 494 -0.78 6.38 -11.61
C ALA A 494 -0.60 7.35 -12.78
N GLY A 495 -1.61 7.49 -13.65
CA GLY A 495 -1.62 8.47 -14.75
C GLY A 495 -1.59 9.92 -14.26
N ASN A 496 -2.21 10.22 -13.11
CA ASN A 496 -2.13 11.55 -12.49
C ASN A 496 -0.75 11.83 -11.85
N LEU A 497 0.04 10.79 -11.60
CA LEU A 497 1.44 10.87 -11.14
C LEU A 497 2.43 10.86 -12.32
N SER A 498 1.99 11.23 -13.54
CA SER A 498 2.68 11.08 -14.83
C SER A 498 4.13 11.58 -14.90
N ALA A 499 4.55 12.44 -13.98
CA ALA A 499 5.95 12.86 -13.86
C ALA A 499 6.91 11.72 -13.45
N TYR A 500 6.40 10.59 -12.94
CA TYR A 500 7.22 9.47 -12.46
C TYR A 500 7.01 8.20 -13.31
N GLN A 501 8.04 7.80 -14.08
CA GLN A 501 8.00 6.68 -15.03
C GLN A 501 7.52 5.34 -14.39
N ASN A 502 7.76 5.15 -13.09
CA ASN A 502 7.42 3.92 -12.36
C ASN A 502 6.27 4.09 -11.34
N ALA A 503 5.39 5.08 -11.56
CA ALA A 503 4.28 5.40 -10.65
C ALA A 503 3.33 4.22 -10.39
N GLU A 504 3.05 3.39 -11.41
CA GLU A 504 2.19 2.22 -11.24
C GLU A 504 2.79 1.20 -10.26
N SER A 505 4.09 0.89 -10.39
CA SER A 505 4.79 -0.06 -9.52
C SER A 505 4.86 0.45 -8.08
N LEU A 506 5.19 1.73 -7.89
CA LEU A 506 5.20 2.38 -6.57
C LEU A 506 3.82 2.32 -5.90
N LEU A 507 2.77 2.69 -6.64
CA LEU A 507 1.40 2.68 -6.11
C LEU A 507 0.95 1.27 -5.74
N ARG A 508 1.31 0.26 -6.54
CA ARG A 508 1.02 -1.15 -6.22
C ARG A 508 1.70 -1.60 -4.94
N GLU A 509 2.99 -1.31 -4.75
CA GLU A 509 3.71 -1.65 -3.51
C GLU A 509 3.10 -0.95 -2.30
N ALA A 510 2.76 0.34 -2.44
CA ALA A 510 2.08 1.10 -1.41
C ALA A 510 0.72 0.47 -1.04
N VAL A 511 -0.06 0.03 -2.03
CA VAL A 511 -1.37 -0.62 -1.82
C VAL A 511 -1.23 -2.01 -1.19
N ILE A 512 -0.24 -2.80 -1.60
CA ILE A 512 0.08 -4.09 -0.95
C ILE A 512 0.42 -3.85 0.52
N GLY A 513 1.29 -2.88 0.79
CA GLY A 513 1.64 -2.45 2.14
C GLY A 513 0.40 -2.02 2.94
N ALA A 514 -0.46 -1.18 2.38
CA ALA A 514 -1.69 -0.71 3.00
C ALA A 514 -2.62 -1.88 3.37
N CYS A 515 -2.90 -2.77 2.44
CA CYS A 515 -3.81 -3.91 2.65
C CYS A 515 -3.28 -4.86 3.71
N PHE A 516 -2.00 -5.23 3.61
CA PHE A 516 -1.37 -6.13 4.57
C PHE A 516 -1.27 -5.49 5.95
N GLY A 517 -0.88 -4.21 6.02
CA GLY A 517 -0.84 -3.43 7.24
C GLY A 517 -2.20 -3.38 7.91
N LEU A 518 -3.26 -2.99 7.20
CA LEU A 518 -4.63 -2.95 7.72
C LEU A 518 -5.10 -4.32 8.24
N GLY A 519 -4.92 -5.38 7.45
CA GLY A 519 -5.34 -6.73 7.83
C GLY A 519 -4.63 -7.27 9.07
N MET A 520 -3.30 -7.19 9.08
CA MET A 520 -2.46 -7.66 10.20
C MET A 520 -2.73 -6.87 11.48
N THR A 521 -2.74 -5.54 11.38
CA THR A 521 -2.91 -4.66 12.54
C THR A 521 -4.29 -4.78 13.15
N LEU A 522 -5.34 -4.92 12.33
CA LEU A 522 -6.70 -5.15 12.79
C LEU A 522 -6.80 -6.42 13.64
N MET A 523 -6.35 -7.55 13.12
CA MET A 523 -6.51 -8.83 13.82
C MET A 523 -5.64 -8.91 15.08
N LEU A 524 -4.41 -8.39 15.03
CA LEU A 524 -3.55 -8.33 16.21
C LEU A 524 -4.04 -7.31 17.25
N ALA A 525 -4.62 -6.19 16.83
CA ALA A 525 -5.22 -5.22 17.75
C ALA A 525 -6.48 -5.76 18.42
N ILE A 526 -7.32 -6.53 17.70
CA ILE A 526 -8.45 -7.26 18.28
C ILE A 526 -7.95 -8.24 19.32
N MET A 527 -6.93 -9.05 18.99
CA MET A 527 -6.36 -10.03 19.91
C MET A 527 -5.79 -9.37 21.16
N GLU A 528 -5.02 -8.28 21.00
CA GLU A 528 -4.45 -7.52 22.10
C GLU A 528 -5.51 -6.89 23.00
N GLU A 529 -6.55 -6.26 22.43
CA GLU A 529 -7.65 -5.67 23.24
C GLU A 529 -8.48 -6.73 23.96
N ARG A 530 -8.73 -7.89 23.33
CA ARG A 530 -9.34 -9.05 24.01
C ARG A 530 -8.44 -9.54 25.13
N SER A 531 -7.13 -9.57 24.88
CA SER A 531 -6.09 -9.93 25.84
C SER A 531 -5.82 -8.82 26.87
N GLN A 532 -6.67 -7.80 27.05
CA GLN A 532 -6.57 -6.79 28.14
C GLN A 532 -7.70 -6.93 29.17
N SER A 533 -7.41 -6.62 30.44
CA SER A 533 -8.41 -6.75 31.53
C SER A 533 -9.49 -5.67 31.42
N ARG A 534 -9.24 -4.62 30.63
CA ARG A 534 -10.16 -3.50 30.42
C ARG A 534 -11.32 -3.85 29.49
N ARG A 535 -12.26 -2.93 29.29
CA ARG A 535 -13.31 -3.04 28.25
C ARG A 535 -12.69 -2.86 26.87
N ILE A 536 -13.17 -3.66 25.92
CA ILE A 536 -12.77 -3.58 24.50
C ILE A 536 -13.18 -2.20 23.98
N SER A 537 -12.24 -1.49 23.37
CA SER A 537 -12.49 -0.19 22.76
C SER A 537 -12.26 -0.25 21.26
N VAL A 538 -13.35 -0.22 20.48
CA VAL A 538 -13.31 -0.20 19.02
C VAL A 538 -12.48 0.98 18.51
N ARG A 539 -12.55 2.16 19.16
CA ARG A 539 -11.74 3.34 18.81
C ARG A 539 -10.24 3.06 18.87
N ARG A 540 -9.75 2.30 19.86
CA ARG A 540 -8.33 1.96 19.97
C ARG A 540 -7.90 0.98 18.89
N ILE A 541 -8.77 0.02 18.56
CA ILE A 541 -8.54 -0.95 17.48
C ILE A 541 -8.41 -0.18 16.16
N LEU A 542 -9.42 0.61 15.80
CA LEU A 542 -9.43 1.40 14.55
C LEU A 542 -8.21 2.33 14.45
N LEU A 543 -7.85 3.02 15.53
CA LEU A 543 -6.68 3.90 15.54
C LEU A 543 -5.38 3.12 15.23
N ARG A 544 -5.16 1.97 15.88
CA ARG A 544 -3.98 1.13 15.60
C ARG A 544 -4.03 0.57 14.18
N THR A 545 -5.20 0.18 13.70
CA THR A 545 -5.38 -0.33 12.35
C THR A 545 -4.99 0.71 11.30
N LEU A 546 -5.50 1.93 11.42
CA LEU A 546 -5.19 3.03 10.50
C LEU A 546 -3.70 3.39 10.53
N LEU A 547 -3.12 3.55 11.72
CA LEU A 547 -1.69 3.88 11.86
C LEU A 547 -0.79 2.78 11.31
N GLY A 548 -1.18 1.51 11.51
CA GLY A 548 -0.42 0.38 11.01
C GLY A 548 -0.55 0.19 9.50
N GLY A 549 -1.73 0.44 8.91
CA GLY A 549 -1.91 0.52 7.46
C GLY A 549 -1.06 1.62 6.82
N LEU A 550 -1.07 2.83 7.40
CA LEU A 550 -0.24 3.95 6.94
C LEU A 550 1.25 3.62 7.03
N ALA A 551 1.71 3.09 8.17
CA ALA A 551 3.12 2.76 8.34
C ALA A 551 3.58 1.65 7.38
N ALA A 552 2.72 0.67 7.09
CA ALA A 552 3.00 -0.37 6.11
C ALA A 552 3.05 0.20 4.68
N THR A 553 2.16 1.12 4.33
CA THR A 553 2.19 1.84 3.03
C THR A 553 3.55 2.51 2.83
N ILE A 554 4.04 3.23 3.84
CA ILE A 554 5.34 3.89 3.82
C ILE A 554 6.49 2.88 3.75
N ALA A 555 6.42 1.79 4.51
CA ALA A 555 7.47 0.78 4.55
C ALA A 555 7.67 0.07 3.19
N PHE A 556 6.58 -0.34 2.54
CA PHE A 556 6.63 -1.03 1.25
C PHE A 556 6.89 -0.07 0.09
N GLY A 557 6.21 1.09 0.05
CA GLY A 557 6.49 2.12 -0.95
C GLY A 557 7.91 2.68 -0.85
N GLY A 558 8.39 2.94 0.37
CA GLY A 558 9.76 3.36 0.63
C GLY A 558 10.80 2.31 0.26
N GLY A 559 10.50 1.03 0.48
CA GLY A 559 11.32 -0.07 -0.02
C GLY A 559 11.50 -0.06 -1.53
N PHE A 560 10.41 0.14 -2.27
CA PHE A 560 10.46 0.28 -3.72
C PHE A 560 11.30 1.50 -4.15
N LEU A 561 11.12 2.65 -3.50
CA LEU A 561 11.93 3.85 -3.78
C LEU A 561 13.42 3.62 -3.51
N LEU A 562 13.80 2.85 -2.48
CA LEU A 562 15.20 2.49 -2.23
C LEU A 562 15.82 1.66 -3.36
N LEU A 563 15.00 0.85 -4.04
CA LEU A 563 15.43 0.07 -5.21
C LEU A 563 15.56 0.97 -6.45
N GLU A 564 14.56 1.82 -6.68
CA GLU A 564 14.52 2.73 -7.84
C GLU A 564 15.61 3.82 -7.79
N TRP A 565 15.94 4.33 -6.62
CA TRP A 565 17.05 5.29 -6.45
C TRP A 565 18.43 4.62 -6.42
N GLU A 566 18.51 3.32 -6.70
CA GLU A 566 19.74 2.53 -6.69
C GLU A 566 20.50 2.54 -5.35
N LEU A 567 19.90 3.04 -4.26
CA LEU A 567 20.48 2.93 -2.90
C LEU A 567 20.67 1.46 -2.50
N VAL A 568 19.82 0.57 -3.03
CA VAL A 568 19.89 -0.87 -2.81
C VAL A 568 19.80 -1.59 -4.15
N ALA A 569 20.90 -2.19 -4.60
CA ALA A 569 20.95 -2.89 -5.90
C ALA A 569 20.14 -4.20 -5.95
N SER A 570 19.78 -4.78 -4.79
CA SER A 570 19.10 -6.08 -4.72
C SER A 570 17.63 -5.92 -4.30
N PRO A 571 16.66 -6.37 -5.13
CA PRO A 571 15.24 -6.35 -4.78
C PRO A 571 14.94 -7.15 -3.51
N ILE A 572 15.69 -8.23 -3.27
CA ILE A 572 15.55 -9.06 -2.07
C ILE A 572 15.92 -8.26 -0.82
N VAL A 573 16.99 -7.46 -0.90
CA VAL A 573 17.44 -6.62 0.22
C VAL A 573 16.46 -5.48 0.45
N SER A 574 15.97 -4.83 -0.62
CA SER A 574 14.92 -3.81 -0.53
C SER A 574 13.65 -4.37 0.14
N ALA A 575 13.20 -5.57 -0.26
CA ALA A 575 12.07 -6.24 0.37
C ALA A 575 12.36 -6.62 1.83
N ALA A 576 13.56 -7.11 2.16
CA ALA A 576 13.95 -7.43 3.53
C ALA A 576 13.88 -6.18 4.44
N ILE A 577 14.36 -5.04 3.95
CA ILE A 577 14.27 -3.75 4.64
C ILE A 577 12.80 -3.36 4.82
N SER A 578 11.99 -3.44 3.76
CA SER A 578 10.55 -3.12 3.81
C SER A 578 9.81 -3.89 4.89
N TRP A 579 9.99 -5.22 4.91
CA TRP A 579 9.35 -6.11 5.88
C TRP A 579 9.86 -5.90 7.30
N THR A 580 11.15 -5.58 7.47
CA THR A 580 11.74 -5.29 8.77
C THR A 580 11.22 -3.96 9.32
N VAL A 581 11.20 -2.91 8.51
CA VAL A 581 10.63 -1.59 8.85
C VAL A 581 9.15 -1.73 9.17
N PHE A 582 8.40 -2.50 8.36
CA PHE A 582 7.01 -2.84 8.64
C PHE A 582 6.85 -3.55 9.99
N GLY A 583 7.66 -4.56 10.29
CA GLY A 583 7.62 -5.28 11.57
C GLY A 583 7.87 -4.36 12.76
N VAL A 584 8.90 -3.51 12.70
CA VAL A 584 9.22 -2.51 13.73
C VAL A 584 8.07 -1.52 13.91
N ALA A 585 7.52 -1.00 12.82
CA ALA A 585 6.40 -0.06 12.86
C ALA A 585 5.14 -0.71 13.43
N LEU A 586 4.83 -1.95 13.03
CA LEU A 586 3.74 -2.74 13.56
C LEU A 586 3.90 -2.95 15.08
N GLY A 587 5.09 -3.35 15.51
CA GLY A 587 5.43 -3.50 16.93
C GLY A 587 5.26 -2.20 17.72
N PHE A 588 5.68 -1.06 17.16
CA PHE A 588 5.45 0.25 17.75
C PHE A 588 3.96 0.60 17.86
N VAL A 589 3.20 0.44 16.78
CA VAL A 589 1.76 0.74 16.71
C VAL A 589 0.98 -0.09 17.72
N LEU A 590 1.31 -1.38 17.88
CA LEU A 590 0.67 -2.24 18.88
C LEU A 590 0.92 -1.77 20.31
N THR A 591 2.03 -1.07 20.60
CA THR A 591 2.31 -0.54 21.96
C THR A 591 1.47 0.69 22.32
N LEU A 592 0.88 1.37 21.34
CA LEU A 592 0.11 2.60 21.54
C LEU A 592 -1.14 2.31 22.36
N ARG A 593 -1.22 2.88 23.57
CA ARG A 593 -2.33 2.65 24.53
C ARG A 593 -2.57 1.17 24.88
N SER A 594 -1.56 0.31 24.74
CA SER A 594 -1.59 -1.12 25.13
C SER A 594 -0.87 -1.34 26.47
N THR A 595 -0.91 -2.56 27.02
CA THR A 595 -0.06 -3.03 28.12
C THR A 595 1.39 -3.31 27.71
N ILE A 596 1.70 -3.40 26.41
CA ILE A 596 3.04 -3.73 25.90
C ILE A 596 4.00 -2.53 26.03
N GLU A 597 5.19 -2.72 26.60
CA GLU A 597 6.23 -1.68 26.68
C GLU A 597 6.83 -1.37 25.30
N ARG A 598 7.14 -0.09 25.03
CA ARG A 598 7.63 0.36 23.71
C ARG A 598 8.87 -0.39 23.22
N LYS A 599 9.90 -0.53 24.08
CA LYS A 599 11.16 -1.22 23.73
C LYS A 599 10.89 -2.67 23.30
N ARG A 600 9.94 -3.34 23.97
CA ARG A 600 9.59 -4.73 23.73
C ARG A 600 8.75 -4.91 22.47
N GLY A 601 7.79 -4.02 22.25
CA GLY A 601 7.03 -3.99 21.01
C GLY A 601 7.94 -3.77 19.80
N LEU A 602 8.90 -2.84 19.90
CA LEU A 602 9.90 -2.61 18.85
C LEU A 602 10.77 -3.85 18.60
N LEU A 603 11.28 -4.49 19.66
CA LEU A 603 12.11 -5.70 19.54
C LEU A 603 11.32 -6.88 18.94
N GLY A 604 10.11 -7.11 19.44
CA GLY A 604 9.21 -8.15 18.90
C GLY A 604 8.83 -7.86 17.45
N GLY A 605 8.61 -6.60 17.11
CA GLY A 605 8.39 -6.13 15.74
C GLY A 605 9.59 -6.38 14.82
N LEU A 606 10.81 -6.06 15.27
CA LEU A 606 12.04 -6.29 14.51
C LEU A 606 12.25 -7.77 14.20
N ILE A 607 12.20 -8.62 15.23
CA ILE A 607 12.40 -10.06 15.10
C ILE A 607 11.32 -10.68 14.22
N SER A 608 10.06 -10.30 14.44
CA SER A 608 8.95 -10.84 13.65
C SER A 608 8.95 -10.36 12.19
N GLY A 609 9.37 -9.12 11.92
CA GLY A 609 9.53 -8.60 10.56
C GLY A 609 10.62 -9.34 9.79
N ALA A 610 11.79 -9.55 10.41
CA ALA A 610 12.90 -10.28 9.80
C ALA A 610 12.55 -11.75 9.54
N ILE A 611 11.99 -12.45 10.55
CA ILE A 611 11.55 -13.84 10.39
C ILE A 611 10.42 -13.94 9.36
N GLY A 612 9.45 -13.02 9.41
CA GLY A 612 8.34 -12.96 8.47
C GLY A 612 8.80 -12.81 7.02
N PHE A 613 9.83 -11.99 6.77
CA PHE A 613 10.48 -11.87 5.47
C PHE A 613 11.17 -13.16 5.04
N VAL A 614 11.99 -13.77 5.91
CA VAL A 614 12.71 -15.00 5.59
C VAL A 614 11.72 -16.10 5.20
N VAL A 615 10.65 -16.26 5.96
CA VAL A 615 9.58 -17.22 5.66
C VAL A 615 8.88 -16.89 4.35
N TYR A 616 8.56 -15.62 4.12
CA TYR A 616 7.94 -15.19 2.86
C TYR A 616 8.84 -15.50 1.66
N TRP A 617 10.12 -15.11 1.72
CA TRP A 617 11.11 -15.37 0.68
C TRP A 617 11.32 -16.86 0.41
N LEU A 618 11.50 -17.68 1.46
CA LEU A 618 11.62 -19.13 1.32
C LEU A 618 10.36 -19.73 0.70
N SER A 619 9.18 -19.28 1.13
CA SER A 619 7.91 -19.76 0.59
C SER A 619 7.77 -19.44 -0.91
N GLN A 620 8.12 -18.22 -1.33
CA GLN A 620 8.15 -17.85 -2.76
C GLN A 620 9.16 -18.70 -3.55
N LYS A 621 10.33 -18.99 -2.95
CA LYS A 621 11.38 -19.79 -3.59
C LYS A 621 10.98 -21.25 -3.79
N PHE A 622 10.27 -21.86 -2.83
CA PHE A 622 9.91 -23.28 -2.87
C PHE A 622 8.54 -23.57 -3.47
N LEU A 623 7.56 -22.67 -3.28
CA LEU A 623 6.18 -22.87 -3.74
C LEU A 623 5.88 -22.14 -5.06
N GLY A 624 6.78 -21.28 -5.52
CA GLY A 624 6.60 -20.46 -6.72
C GLY A 624 5.98 -19.08 -6.43
N THR A 625 5.82 -18.28 -7.49
CA THR A 625 5.34 -16.88 -7.42
C THR A 625 3.86 -16.72 -7.71
N ASP A 626 3.14 -17.84 -7.86
CA ASP A 626 1.70 -17.85 -8.12
C ASP A 626 0.89 -17.31 -6.94
N LEU A 627 -0.38 -16.96 -7.20
CA LEU A 627 -1.24 -16.32 -6.20
C LEU A 627 -1.52 -17.22 -4.98
N ILE A 628 -1.64 -18.55 -5.15
CA ILE A 628 -1.87 -19.50 -4.04
C ILE A 628 -0.66 -19.56 -3.10
N PRO A 629 0.59 -19.79 -3.59
CA PRO A 629 1.81 -19.65 -2.80
C PRO A 629 1.90 -18.34 -2.02
N LYS A 630 1.52 -17.20 -2.62
CA LYS A 630 1.48 -15.90 -1.91
C LYS A 630 0.54 -15.93 -0.72
N VAL A 631 -0.69 -16.44 -0.88
CA VAL A 631 -1.65 -16.59 0.23
C VAL A 631 -1.09 -17.47 1.34
N ILE A 632 -0.51 -18.62 1.00
CA ILE A 632 0.13 -19.53 1.97
C ILE A 632 1.25 -18.80 2.72
N SER A 633 2.11 -18.09 2.00
CA SER A 633 3.22 -17.33 2.58
C SER A 633 2.70 -16.29 3.58
N LEU A 634 1.65 -15.55 3.23
CA LEU A 634 1.04 -14.55 4.11
C LEU A 634 0.39 -15.16 5.36
N LEU A 635 -0.25 -16.32 5.23
CA LEU A 635 -0.81 -17.07 6.36
C LEU A 635 0.27 -17.49 7.35
N ILE A 636 1.33 -18.14 6.85
CA ILE A 636 2.42 -18.65 7.68
C ILE A 636 3.17 -17.49 8.33
N SER A 637 3.55 -16.46 7.55
CA SER A 637 4.22 -15.28 8.08
C SER A 637 3.37 -14.56 9.12
N GLY A 638 2.06 -14.43 8.90
CA GLY A 638 1.14 -13.84 9.88
C GLY A 638 1.05 -14.66 11.17
N ALA A 639 0.94 -15.98 11.06
CA ALA A 639 0.86 -16.90 12.19
C ALA A 639 2.12 -16.85 13.06
N LEU A 640 3.28 -16.86 12.41
CA LEU A 640 4.58 -16.79 13.05
C LEU A 640 4.83 -15.42 13.70
N LEU A 641 4.39 -14.34 13.06
CA LEU A 641 4.45 -13.01 13.64
C LEU A 641 3.61 -12.92 14.93
N GLY A 642 2.42 -13.50 14.94
CA GLY A 642 1.60 -13.63 16.15
C GLY A 642 2.30 -14.41 17.27
N LEU A 643 2.96 -15.53 16.93
CA LEU A 643 3.73 -16.34 17.88
C LEU A 643 4.90 -15.57 18.50
N VAL A 644 5.70 -14.90 17.65
CA VAL A 644 6.87 -14.14 18.09
C VAL A 644 6.44 -12.98 18.99
N LEU A 645 5.37 -12.26 18.65
CA LEU A 645 4.85 -11.17 19.47
C LEU A 645 4.39 -11.66 20.86
N ASP A 646 3.60 -12.73 20.95
CA ASP A 646 3.19 -13.25 22.27
C ASP A 646 4.39 -13.75 23.08
N THR A 647 5.36 -14.39 22.42
CA THR A 647 6.56 -14.92 23.08
C THR A 647 7.44 -13.81 23.63
N VAL A 648 7.72 -12.77 22.84
CA VAL A 648 8.55 -11.62 23.26
C VAL A 648 7.85 -10.81 24.35
N VAL A 649 6.53 -10.63 24.25
CA VAL A 649 5.76 -9.94 25.31
C VAL A 649 5.85 -10.70 26.62
N LYS A 650 5.65 -12.03 26.61
CA LYS A 650 5.72 -12.87 27.81
C LYS A 650 7.12 -12.95 28.42
N LEU A 651 8.14 -13.21 27.61
CA LEU A 651 9.52 -13.32 28.09
C LEU A 651 10.01 -12.03 28.75
N ALA A 652 9.41 -10.91 28.37
CA ALA A 652 9.81 -9.62 28.88
C ALA A 652 9.00 -9.17 30.10
N GLU A 653 7.88 -9.80 30.48
CA GLU A 653 7.08 -9.42 31.66
C GLU A 653 7.79 -9.78 32.99
N ASN A 654 8.18 -8.77 33.77
CA ASN A 654 8.83 -8.95 35.09
C ASN A 654 7.84 -8.89 36.25
N TYR A 655 6.66 -8.30 36.03
CA TYR A 655 5.68 -8.02 37.08
C TYR A 655 4.30 -8.40 36.58
N GLU A 656 3.61 -9.28 37.28
CA GLU A 656 2.28 -9.78 36.94
C GLU A 656 1.39 -9.80 38.20
N ILE A 657 0.09 -9.53 38.03
CA ILE A 657 -0.94 -9.88 39.01
C ILE A 657 -1.83 -10.97 38.43
N GLU A 658 -2.06 -12.02 39.20
CA GLU A 658 -2.89 -13.16 38.85
C GLU A 658 -4.20 -13.11 39.64
N TYR A 659 -5.36 -13.00 38.99
CA TYR A 659 -6.64 -13.13 39.70
C TYR A 659 -6.83 -14.56 40.18
N ILE A 660 -6.97 -14.75 41.50
CA ILE A 660 -7.23 -16.04 42.14
C ILE A 660 -8.74 -16.28 42.28
N SER A 661 -9.49 -15.25 42.69
CA SER A 661 -10.94 -15.32 42.93
C SER A 661 -11.62 -14.01 42.50
N PRO A 662 -12.84 -14.04 41.94
CA PRO A 662 -13.62 -15.21 41.56
C PRO A 662 -12.95 -15.93 40.40
N ALA A 663 -12.94 -17.24 40.54
CA ALA A 663 -12.27 -18.18 39.68
C ALA A 663 -12.72 -18.03 38.21
N ASN A 664 -13.93 -17.50 37.95
CA ASN A 664 -14.48 -17.09 36.64
C ASN A 664 -13.62 -16.15 35.82
N TYR A 665 -12.76 -15.42 36.50
CA TYR A 665 -11.98 -14.35 35.92
C TYR A 665 -10.48 -14.60 36.09
N TYR A 666 -10.08 -15.85 36.33
CA TYR A 666 -8.68 -16.23 36.45
C TYR A 666 -7.88 -15.75 35.24
N ARG A 667 -6.89 -14.92 35.53
CA ARG A 667 -6.10 -14.27 34.49
C ARG A 667 -4.87 -13.60 35.07
N LYS A 668 -3.79 -13.60 34.29
CA LYS A 668 -2.59 -12.80 34.56
C LYS A 668 -2.69 -11.44 33.87
N VAL A 669 -2.49 -10.39 34.65
CA VAL A 669 -2.47 -8.99 34.24
C VAL A 669 -1.04 -8.48 34.38
N PRO A 670 -0.37 -8.17 33.26
CA PRO A 670 1.00 -7.66 33.32
C PRO A 670 1.02 -6.24 33.85
N LEU A 671 1.88 -5.98 34.83
CA LEU A 671 2.03 -4.68 35.50
C LEU A 671 3.28 -3.92 35.06
N SER A 672 4.25 -4.59 34.41
CA SER A 672 5.59 -4.05 34.18
C SER A 672 5.61 -2.68 33.51
N LYS A 673 4.76 -2.47 32.49
CA LYS A 673 4.69 -1.21 31.76
C LYS A 673 4.36 -0.03 32.66
N TRP A 674 3.36 -0.18 33.53
CA TRP A 674 2.90 0.91 34.37
C TRP A 674 3.87 1.18 35.52
N LEU A 675 4.34 0.12 36.18
CA LEU A 675 5.33 0.21 37.26
C LEU A 675 6.62 0.91 36.81
N LYS A 676 7.19 0.49 35.67
CA LYS A 676 8.45 1.08 35.15
C LYS A 676 8.26 2.51 34.64
N SER A 677 7.04 2.91 34.27
CA SER A 677 6.74 4.27 33.85
C SER A 677 6.49 5.24 35.00
N SER A 678 6.68 4.83 36.26
CA SER A 678 6.33 5.58 37.48
C SER A 678 4.84 5.97 37.56
N TRP A 679 3.98 5.26 36.84
CA TRP A 679 2.54 5.49 36.88
C TRP A 679 1.90 4.67 38.00
N ASP A 680 0.94 5.31 38.64
CA ASP A 680 0.12 4.72 39.67
C ASP A 680 -0.83 3.68 39.03
N ILE A 681 -0.69 2.42 39.44
CA ILE A 681 -1.58 1.34 39.00
C ILE A 681 -2.77 1.32 39.94
N LEU A 682 -3.94 1.72 39.44
CA LEU A 682 -5.18 1.68 40.19
C LEU A 682 -5.85 0.31 40.02
N ILE A 683 -6.36 -0.20 41.14
CA ILE A 683 -7.16 -1.43 41.26
C ILE A 683 -8.55 -1.03 41.74
N GLY A 684 -9.61 -1.46 41.07
CA GLY A 684 -10.97 -1.16 41.51
C GLY A 684 -12.05 -1.48 40.48
N THR A 685 -13.28 -1.10 40.81
CA THR A 685 -14.48 -1.31 39.98
C THR A 685 -14.71 -0.20 38.95
N GLN A 686 -13.86 0.84 38.90
CA GLN A 686 -13.94 1.84 37.84
C GLN A 686 -13.31 1.36 36.52
N PRO A 687 -13.94 1.65 35.36
CA PRO A 687 -13.36 1.34 34.05
C PRO A 687 -11.99 1.99 33.78
N GLY A 688 -11.64 3.03 34.53
CA GLY A 688 -10.33 3.72 34.45
C GLY A 688 -9.18 2.94 35.07
N CYS A 689 -9.45 1.98 35.96
CA CYS A 689 -8.43 1.19 36.65
C CYS A 689 -7.63 0.31 35.67
N GLN A 690 -6.32 0.20 35.92
CA GLN A 690 -5.41 -0.71 35.20
C GLN A 690 -5.79 -2.16 35.49
N VAL A 691 -6.01 -2.47 36.77
CA VAL A 691 -6.51 -3.76 37.25
C VAL A 691 -8.01 -3.58 37.49
N TYR A 692 -8.78 -3.74 36.42
CA TYR A 692 -10.23 -3.52 36.43
C TYR A 692 -10.98 -4.76 36.94
N ILE A 693 -11.78 -4.59 38.00
CA ILE A 693 -12.66 -5.62 38.55
C ILE A 693 -13.99 -5.56 37.80
N LYS A 694 -14.26 -6.59 36.99
CA LYS A 694 -15.39 -6.66 36.04
C LYS A 694 -16.66 -7.25 36.64
N TRP A 695 -16.54 -7.95 37.76
CA TRP A 695 -17.64 -8.65 38.43
C TRP A 695 -18.18 -7.81 39.59
N PRO A 696 -19.44 -8.03 39.99
CA PRO A 696 -20.00 -7.38 41.15
C PRO A 696 -19.28 -7.88 42.42
N ASP A 697 -18.62 -6.96 43.13
CA ASP A 697 -18.09 -7.18 44.47
C ASP A 697 -18.31 -5.89 45.27
N GLU A 698 -19.28 -5.92 46.18
CA GLU A 698 -19.72 -4.75 46.96
C GLU A 698 -18.63 -4.19 47.87
N ASN A 699 -17.62 -5.01 48.21
CA ASN A 699 -16.53 -4.62 49.09
C ASN A 699 -15.36 -3.95 48.32
N VAL A 700 -15.40 -3.97 46.98
CA VAL A 700 -14.36 -3.38 46.14
C VAL A 700 -14.77 -1.95 45.77
N LEU A 701 -13.96 -0.99 46.20
CA LEU A 701 -14.20 0.41 45.91
C LEU A 701 -13.95 0.74 44.43
N PRO A 702 -14.53 1.86 43.94
CA PRO A 702 -14.25 2.40 42.61
C PRO A 702 -12.74 2.48 42.29
N GLU A 703 -11.97 3.01 43.24
CA GLU A 703 -10.50 2.91 43.34
C GLU A 703 -10.17 2.35 44.73
N HIS A 704 -9.83 1.06 44.80
CA HIS A 704 -9.67 0.34 46.07
C HIS A 704 -8.22 0.30 46.55
N ALA A 705 -7.27 0.13 45.64
CA ALA A 705 -5.86 0.13 45.98
C ALA A 705 -5.01 0.66 44.84
N ARG A 706 -3.82 1.13 45.18
CA ARG A 706 -2.83 1.63 44.24
C ARG A 706 -1.51 0.90 44.39
N ILE A 707 -0.91 0.46 43.29
CA ILE A 707 0.43 -0.12 43.28
C ILE A 707 1.42 0.87 42.67
N LYS A 708 2.58 1.05 43.31
CA LYS A 708 3.70 1.85 42.79
C LYS A 708 5.03 1.10 42.90
N LEU A 709 5.97 1.48 42.05
CA LEU A 709 7.38 1.09 42.15
C LEU A 709 8.16 2.26 42.78
N GLU A 710 8.70 2.07 43.98
CA GLU A 710 9.51 3.07 44.69
C GLU A 710 10.82 2.45 45.17
N GLY A 711 11.97 3.07 44.86
CA GLY A 711 13.27 2.55 45.29
C GLY A 711 13.57 1.12 44.82
N GLY A 712 13.06 0.73 43.64
CA GLY A 712 13.22 -0.62 43.09
C GLY A 712 12.33 -1.69 43.71
N ARG A 713 11.42 -1.32 44.62
CA ARG A 713 10.50 -2.24 45.30
C ARG A 713 9.05 -1.86 44.99
N VAL A 714 8.19 -2.86 44.86
CA VAL A 714 6.76 -2.65 44.59
C VAL A 714 6.02 -2.47 45.91
N TYR A 715 5.22 -1.41 46.02
CA TYR A 715 4.41 -1.11 47.19
C TYR A 715 2.94 -1.04 46.83
N LEU A 716 2.11 -1.58 47.72
CA LEU A 716 0.66 -1.45 47.73
C LEU A 716 0.25 -0.34 48.68
N TYR A 717 -0.59 0.56 48.19
CA TYR A 717 -1.24 1.65 48.90
C TYR A 717 -2.75 1.38 48.95
N PRO A 718 -3.27 0.78 50.04
CA PRO A 718 -4.70 0.52 50.17
C PRO A 718 -5.47 1.84 50.38
N GLN A 719 -6.53 2.04 49.60
CA GLN A 719 -7.51 3.12 49.78
C GLN A 719 -8.78 2.59 50.46
N GLY A 720 -9.12 1.32 50.22
CA GLY A 720 -10.09 0.54 50.98
C GLY A 720 -9.41 -0.48 51.91
N GLU A 721 -10.21 -1.20 52.68
CA GLU A 721 -9.72 -2.33 53.48
C GLU A 721 -9.13 -3.40 52.56
N THR A 722 -7.83 -3.67 52.67
CA THR A 722 -7.14 -4.70 51.87
C THR A 722 -6.38 -5.64 52.79
N LEU A 723 -6.47 -6.95 52.52
CA LEU A 723 -5.70 -7.97 53.22
C LEU A 723 -4.53 -8.41 52.33
N VAL A 724 -3.35 -8.56 52.91
CA VAL A 724 -2.18 -9.17 52.25
C VAL A 724 -1.79 -10.41 53.04
N ASN A 725 -1.79 -11.56 52.37
CA ASN A 725 -1.57 -12.88 52.97
C ASN A 725 -2.48 -13.18 54.16
N GLY A 726 -3.71 -12.64 54.15
CA GLY A 726 -4.69 -12.80 55.22
C GLY A 726 -4.60 -11.77 56.36
N GLU A 727 -3.58 -10.92 56.37
CA GLU A 727 -3.43 -9.84 57.35
C GLU A 727 -4.03 -8.53 56.84
N ILE A 728 -4.82 -7.85 57.66
CA ILE A 728 -5.39 -6.55 57.30
C ILE A 728 -4.30 -5.49 57.32
N ILE A 729 -4.18 -4.76 56.21
CA ILE A 729 -3.38 -3.56 56.15
C ILE A 729 -4.25 -2.41 56.66
N HIS A 730 -3.96 -1.91 57.86
CA HIS A 730 -4.64 -0.76 58.42
C HIS A 730 -4.45 0.48 57.52
N GLY A 731 -5.56 1.13 57.16
CA GLY A 731 -5.63 2.19 56.16
C GLY A 731 -4.57 3.27 56.36
N GLN A 732 -3.88 3.60 55.25
CA GLN A 732 -2.72 4.50 55.10
C GLN A 732 -1.31 3.89 55.24
N LYS A 733 -1.15 2.67 55.75
CA LYS A 733 0.19 2.03 55.77
C LYS A 733 0.48 1.40 54.41
N ARG A 734 1.57 1.82 53.75
CA ARG A 734 2.07 1.15 52.54
C ARG A 734 2.69 -0.19 52.91
N VAL A 735 2.49 -1.21 52.08
CA VAL A 735 3.09 -2.53 52.26
C VAL A 735 3.91 -2.89 51.04
N GLN A 736 5.14 -3.35 51.26
CA GLN A 736 5.98 -3.87 50.18
C GLN A 736 5.41 -5.22 49.73
N LEU A 737 5.18 -5.38 48.43
CA LEU A 737 4.77 -6.65 47.85
C LEU A 737 5.99 -7.51 47.50
N GLN A 738 5.90 -8.79 47.80
CA GLN A 738 6.84 -9.83 47.41
C GLN A 738 6.19 -10.81 46.43
N SER A 739 7.01 -11.43 45.59
CA SER A 739 6.54 -12.45 44.65
C SER A 739 5.83 -13.58 45.40
N GLY A 740 4.57 -13.85 45.07
CA GLY A 740 3.70 -14.81 45.74
C GLY A 740 2.63 -14.21 46.67
N ASP A 741 2.72 -12.91 47.01
CA ASP A 741 1.79 -12.27 47.93
C ASP A 741 0.35 -12.29 47.43
N THR A 742 -0.58 -12.68 48.31
CA THR A 742 -2.01 -12.76 48.01
C THR A 742 -2.74 -11.54 48.55
N LEU A 743 -3.32 -10.75 47.65
CA LEU A 743 -4.11 -9.55 47.89
C LEU A 743 -5.60 -9.91 47.93
N GLN A 744 -6.33 -9.53 48.98
CA GLN A 744 -7.79 -9.62 49.04
C GLN A 744 -8.38 -8.22 49.27
N LEU A 745 -9.29 -7.80 48.39
CA LEU A 745 -9.82 -6.44 48.36
C LEU A 745 -10.99 -6.22 49.34
N GLY A 746 -10.78 -6.60 50.61
CA GLY A 746 -11.74 -6.46 51.71
C GLY A 746 -12.02 -7.80 52.41
N ARG A 747 -12.29 -7.79 53.72
CA ARG A 747 -12.47 -9.02 54.52
C ARG A 747 -13.63 -9.90 54.06
N ARG A 748 -14.65 -9.28 53.45
CA ARG A 748 -15.80 -9.99 52.84
C ARG A 748 -15.77 -10.01 51.31
N SER A 749 -14.71 -9.48 50.70
CA SER A 749 -14.54 -9.49 49.26
C SER A 749 -14.27 -10.90 48.76
N THR A 750 -14.90 -11.24 47.64
CA THR A 750 -14.61 -12.46 46.89
C THR A 750 -13.42 -12.29 45.96
N THR A 751 -12.92 -11.05 45.83
CA THR A 751 -11.81 -10.69 44.95
C THR A 751 -10.47 -10.95 45.61
N GLN A 752 -9.76 -11.97 45.12
CA GLN A 752 -8.40 -12.30 45.53
C GLN A 752 -7.46 -12.30 44.33
N MET A 753 -6.23 -11.85 44.53
CA MET A 753 -5.22 -11.72 43.48
C MET A 753 -3.84 -12.08 44.04
N ARG A 754 -2.93 -12.57 43.22
CA ARG A 754 -1.55 -12.87 43.60
C ARG A 754 -0.58 -12.01 42.83
N PHE A 755 0.36 -11.37 43.52
CA PHE A 755 1.43 -10.61 42.89
C PHE A 755 2.61 -11.55 42.56
N TRP A 756 3.24 -11.34 41.40
CA TRP A 756 4.43 -12.05 40.97
C TRP A 756 5.47 -11.06 40.45
N GLU A 757 6.71 -11.23 40.92
CA GLU A 757 7.93 -10.61 40.39
C GLU A 757 8.83 -11.74 39.84
N ARG A 758 9.26 -11.63 38.58
CA ARG A 758 10.10 -12.61 37.86
C ARG A 758 11.44 -12.03 37.45
#